data_AF-A0A5M3MW85-F1
#
_entry.id   AF-A0A5M3MW85-F1
#
_cell.length_a   1.000
_cell.length_b   1.000
_cell.length_c   1.000
_cell.angle_alpha   90.00
_cell.angle_beta   90.00
_cell.angle_gamma   90.00
#
_symmetry.space_group_name_H-M   'P 1'
#
loop_
_entity.id
_entity.type
_entity.pdbx_description
1 polymer ?
#
loop_
_entity_poly.entity_id
_entity_poly.type
_entity_poly.pdbx_seq_one_letter_code
_entity_poly.pdbx_strand_id
1 'polypeptide(L)'
;MSVQQPPWSIPTNQAEEPALKVFNSLTKTKTEFVPRNGRHVKWYNCGPTVYDASHMGHARNYVTQDILRRIVSDYFGYDVHFVMNITDIDDKIILRARQTFLLERFRKETTKLDSLLFQEVYNAWAAYVLDKVAKGLAENDKPYQGGEDEFWDGLPTLLAQSGWKQECLKRDEKFDMHVSAADRAFAALSKAKTRLDAGDSSLEGAHELIDESRDVLAPVLDGKHKTTVSDHSIFRSLSSYWEGRFFDDMKRLRVRDPDTLTRVTEYVPEIVEFVEGIIKNGYAYELEGSVYFNTNVFDAAPNHDYARLEPWSKGNKELLEEGEGALGAKLGQRSPADFALWKASKPGEPSWPSPWGPGRPGWHIECSVMASAVLGDNMDIHSGGIDLAFPHHDNELAQSEAYHNCDRWVNYFLHTGHLHIEGLKMSKSLKNFITIDEILQRFTARQLRLAFLSQLWNAKVDFSESLMLGEVKTVEATFNNFFATVKALVSRYRSPSHQADGLHRYNAEERELTARFHAAQAAFRAALCDSFNTPEALIILRDVVSRTNVYINAQGSSLNIGLVEYITKWVANMLRMFGLGEGQVEEIGWGQDADEGAGGVNREGMLMPYLQTMSSFRDSVRKIAIAKGDTALKEILALCDSLRDNDLVPLGVALDDQPDGKALVKLVPPSELIKARDEKKAKAEALAAKKAAQVEVERQKRIAKLEKGRVPSEEMFKPPNVAEGTYSAWNEQGIPIADGEGKELSKNQAKTVLKSWTNQKKLHEEFLAWQREQGQQ
;
A
#
# COMPACT_ATOMS: atom_id res chain seq x y z
N MET A 1 1.25 -66.11 -12.20
CA MET A 1 1.16 -64.91 -13.06
C MET A 1 1.34 -63.71 -12.15
N SER A 2 2.36 -62.88 -12.38
CA SER A 2 2.52 -61.64 -11.60
C SER A 2 1.45 -60.65 -12.02
N VAL A 3 0.63 -60.20 -11.06
CA VAL A 3 -0.34 -59.14 -11.28
C VAL A 3 0.42 -57.87 -11.66
N GLN A 4 0.12 -57.29 -12.83
CA GLN A 4 0.66 -56.00 -13.26
C GLN A 4 -0.45 -54.95 -13.26
N GLN A 5 -0.10 -53.71 -12.92
CA GLN A 5 -1.01 -52.58 -13.04
C GLN A 5 -1.38 -52.34 -14.50
N PRO A 6 -2.63 -51.95 -14.78
CA PRO A 6 -3.05 -51.60 -16.13
C PRO A 6 -2.27 -50.39 -16.66
N PRO A 7 -2.09 -50.28 -17.99
CA PRO A 7 -1.40 -49.17 -18.60
C PRO A 7 -2.16 -47.86 -18.34
N TRP A 8 -1.42 -46.85 -17.88
CA TRP A 8 -1.90 -45.48 -17.76
C TRP A 8 -1.51 -44.68 -19.01
N SER A 9 -2.44 -43.88 -19.51
CA SER A 9 -2.22 -43.01 -20.67
C SER A 9 -1.92 -41.59 -20.24
N ILE A 10 -0.91 -40.98 -20.85
CA ILE A 10 -0.58 -39.58 -20.62
C ILE A 10 -1.73 -38.67 -21.11
N PRO A 11 -2.20 -37.71 -20.29
CA PRO A 11 -3.18 -36.72 -20.73
C PRO A 11 -2.64 -35.88 -21.89
N THR A 12 -3.48 -35.62 -22.89
CA THR A 12 -3.18 -34.68 -23.98
C THR A 12 -3.53 -33.26 -23.58
N ASN A 13 -2.64 -32.31 -23.88
CA ASN A 13 -2.92 -30.90 -23.65
C ASN A 13 -4.11 -30.44 -24.52
N GLN A 14 -5.07 -29.73 -23.92
CA GLN A 14 -6.31 -29.32 -24.57
C GLN A 14 -6.24 -27.91 -25.16
N ALA A 15 -5.23 -27.10 -24.78
CA ALA A 15 -5.02 -25.76 -25.30
C ALA A 15 -3.54 -25.37 -25.24
N GLU A 16 -3.09 -24.56 -26.21
CA GLU A 16 -1.76 -23.97 -26.18
C GLU A 16 -1.72 -22.83 -25.15
N GLU A 17 -0.70 -22.81 -24.29
CA GLU A 17 -0.56 -21.71 -23.33
C GLU A 17 -0.09 -20.43 -24.05
N PRO A 18 -0.65 -19.25 -23.69
CA PRO A 18 -0.19 -18.00 -24.26
C PRO A 18 1.26 -17.72 -23.87
N ALA A 19 2.14 -17.54 -24.86
CA ALA A 19 3.52 -17.10 -24.65
C ALA A 19 3.59 -15.60 -24.32
N LEU A 20 4.51 -15.21 -23.44
CA LEU A 20 4.74 -13.81 -23.12
C LEU A 20 5.29 -13.08 -24.35
N LYS A 21 4.56 -12.07 -24.81
CA LYS A 21 4.99 -11.12 -25.83
C LYS A 21 5.21 -9.76 -25.19
N VAL A 22 6.23 -9.05 -25.64
CA VAL A 22 6.55 -7.69 -25.17
C VAL A 22 6.57 -6.75 -26.36
N PHE A 23 6.02 -5.55 -26.20
CA PHE A 23 6.18 -4.49 -27.19
C PHE A 23 7.64 -4.06 -27.23
N ASN A 24 8.34 -4.40 -28.32
CA ASN A 24 9.76 -4.08 -28.48
C ASN A 24 9.91 -2.81 -29.31
N SER A 25 10.54 -1.79 -28.73
CA SER A 25 10.71 -0.49 -29.39
C SER A 25 11.58 -0.55 -30.64
N LEU A 26 12.44 -1.57 -30.78
CA LEU A 26 13.23 -1.82 -31.99
C LEU A 26 12.36 -2.20 -33.19
N THR A 27 11.26 -2.93 -32.95
CA THR A 27 10.38 -3.42 -34.04
C THR A 27 9.06 -2.65 -34.12
N LYS A 28 8.74 -1.86 -33.08
CA LYS A 28 7.43 -1.23 -32.86
C LYS A 28 6.26 -2.22 -32.91
N THR A 29 6.51 -3.48 -32.58
CA THR A 29 5.52 -4.56 -32.54
C THR A 29 5.67 -5.41 -31.28
N LYS A 30 4.64 -6.21 -30.96
CA LYS A 30 4.70 -7.18 -29.86
C LYS A 30 5.43 -8.44 -30.35
N THR A 31 6.61 -8.70 -29.79
CA THR A 31 7.45 -9.87 -30.11
C THR A 31 7.48 -10.83 -28.95
N GLU A 32 7.61 -12.14 -29.20
CA GLU A 32 7.80 -13.13 -28.14
C GLU A 32 9.05 -12.79 -27.31
N PHE A 33 8.91 -12.88 -25.98
CA PHE A 33 9.98 -12.64 -25.03
C PHE A 33 10.76 -13.93 -24.80
N VAL A 34 11.99 -13.96 -25.29
CA VAL A 34 12.91 -15.10 -25.19
C VAL A 34 14.21 -14.60 -24.58
N PRO A 35 14.44 -14.83 -23.28
CA PRO A 35 15.71 -14.48 -22.65
C PRO A 35 16.83 -15.38 -23.15
N ARG A 36 18.05 -14.84 -23.21
CA ARG A 36 19.21 -15.55 -23.75
C ARG A 36 19.69 -16.69 -22.85
N ASN A 37 19.50 -16.58 -21.53
CA ASN A 37 20.04 -17.53 -20.55
C ASN A 37 18.93 -18.21 -19.70
N GLY A 38 18.06 -18.98 -20.35
CA GLY A 38 17.05 -19.78 -19.66
C GLY A 38 16.04 -18.92 -18.92
N ARG A 39 16.03 -18.95 -17.59
CA ARG A 39 15.15 -18.07 -16.77
C ARG A 39 15.81 -16.77 -16.34
N HIS A 40 17.12 -16.62 -16.56
CA HIS A 40 17.85 -15.44 -16.14
C HIS A 40 17.66 -14.30 -17.13
N VAL A 41 17.25 -13.13 -16.62
CA VAL A 41 16.96 -11.93 -17.42
C VAL A 41 17.90 -10.82 -16.98
N LYS A 42 18.77 -10.38 -17.90
CA LYS A 42 19.61 -9.19 -17.71
C LYS A 42 18.83 -7.94 -18.09
N TRP A 43 18.57 -7.07 -17.11
CA TRP A 43 17.78 -5.87 -17.32
C TRP A 43 18.54 -4.63 -16.87
N TYR A 44 18.83 -3.71 -17.80
CA TYR A 44 19.34 -2.37 -17.48
C TYR A 44 18.27 -1.28 -17.66
N ASN A 45 18.07 -0.45 -16.65
CA ASN A 45 17.16 0.69 -16.71
C ASN A 45 17.93 1.99 -16.49
N CYS A 46 17.82 2.96 -17.41
CA CYS A 46 18.41 4.28 -17.21
C CYS A 46 17.80 4.95 -15.97
N GLY A 47 18.68 5.36 -15.05
CA GLY A 47 18.31 6.05 -13.84
C GLY A 47 18.36 7.58 -13.95
N PRO A 48 18.16 8.28 -12.83
CA PRO A 48 17.97 9.73 -12.83
C PRO A 48 19.30 10.50 -12.92
N THR A 49 19.23 11.69 -13.52
CA THR A 49 20.20 12.76 -13.26
C THR A 49 19.85 13.45 -11.95
N VAL A 50 20.69 13.29 -10.94
CA VAL A 50 20.41 13.70 -9.54
C VAL A 50 20.79 15.16 -9.28
N TYR A 51 20.13 16.09 -9.97
CA TYR A 51 20.36 17.53 -9.79
C TYR A 51 19.19 18.27 -9.14
N ASP A 52 18.02 17.65 -9.03
CA ASP A 52 16.81 18.27 -8.49
C ASP A 52 15.81 17.20 -8.02
N ALA A 53 14.77 17.66 -7.33
CA ALA A 53 13.69 16.83 -6.84
C ALA A 53 13.09 15.93 -7.94
N SER A 54 12.70 14.73 -7.50
CA SER A 54 11.91 13.81 -8.30
C SER A 54 10.49 14.34 -8.50
N HIS A 55 9.86 13.90 -9.57
CA HIS A 55 8.56 14.42 -9.99
C HIS A 55 7.71 13.32 -10.62
N MET A 56 6.45 13.62 -10.87
CA MET A 56 5.48 12.67 -11.40
C MET A 56 5.90 11.99 -12.72
N GLY A 57 6.66 12.66 -13.59
CA GLY A 57 7.30 12.00 -14.75
C GLY A 57 8.27 10.86 -14.40
N HIS A 58 9.10 11.02 -13.35
CA HIS A 58 9.94 9.94 -12.84
C HIS A 58 9.09 8.83 -12.22
N ALA A 59 8.06 9.20 -11.45
CA ALA A 59 7.14 8.23 -10.88
C ALA A 59 6.51 7.37 -12.00
N ARG A 60 6.05 7.98 -13.11
CA ARG A 60 5.53 7.25 -14.26
C ARG A 60 6.55 6.24 -14.80
N ASN A 61 7.80 6.62 -14.99
CA ASN A 61 8.82 5.68 -15.46
C ASN A 61 9.08 4.58 -14.42
N TYR A 62 9.63 4.91 -13.26
CA TYR A 62 10.17 3.92 -12.31
C TYR A 62 9.10 3.04 -11.66
N VAL A 63 7.90 3.57 -11.38
CA VAL A 63 6.79 2.75 -10.87
C VAL A 63 6.32 1.77 -11.93
N THR A 64 6.24 2.19 -13.19
CA THR A 64 5.86 1.31 -14.29
C THR A 64 6.91 0.22 -14.50
N GLN A 65 8.20 0.57 -14.54
CA GLN A 65 9.28 -0.43 -14.66
C GLN A 65 9.27 -1.42 -13.49
N ASP A 66 9.00 -0.96 -12.26
CA ASP A 66 8.85 -1.85 -11.10
C ASP A 66 7.64 -2.78 -11.23
N ILE A 67 6.50 -2.30 -11.75
CA ILE A 67 5.34 -3.14 -12.07
C ILE A 67 5.72 -4.21 -13.11
N LEU A 68 6.39 -3.82 -14.18
CA LEU A 68 6.82 -4.76 -15.23
C LEU A 68 7.82 -5.79 -14.67
N ARG A 69 8.82 -5.34 -13.90
CA ARG A 69 9.78 -6.19 -13.20
C ARG A 69 9.06 -7.20 -12.32
N ARG A 70 8.08 -6.77 -11.51
CA ARG A 70 7.26 -7.64 -10.65
C ARG A 70 6.44 -8.66 -11.44
N ILE A 71 5.88 -8.29 -12.59
CA ILE A 71 5.18 -9.25 -13.45
C ILE A 71 6.16 -10.30 -13.99
N VAL A 72 7.32 -9.87 -14.48
CA VAL A 72 8.36 -10.75 -15.01
C VAL A 72 8.92 -11.68 -13.92
N SER A 73 9.24 -11.15 -12.73
CA SER A 73 9.82 -11.93 -11.64
C SER A 73 8.79 -12.73 -10.84
N ASP A 74 7.72 -12.10 -10.37
CA ASP A 74 6.84 -12.70 -9.36
C ASP A 74 5.70 -13.51 -10.00
N TYR A 75 5.25 -13.15 -11.21
CA TYR A 75 4.17 -13.85 -11.90
C TYR A 75 4.70 -14.89 -12.90
N PHE A 76 5.66 -14.51 -13.76
CA PHE A 76 6.27 -15.43 -14.73
C PHE A 76 7.45 -16.22 -14.14
N GLY A 77 8.02 -15.78 -13.01
CA GLY A 77 9.07 -16.50 -12.31
C GLY A 77 10.45 -16.39 -12.97
N TYR A 78 10.73 -15.35 -13.75
CA TYR A 78 12.06 -15.11 -14.29
C TYR A 78 13.02 -14.59 -13.21
N ASP A 79 14.28 -15.01 -13.27
CA ASP A 79 15.34 -14.56 -12.38
C ASP A 79 15.94 -13.26 -12.93
N VAL A 80 15.33 -12.12 -12.57
CA VAL A 80 15.73 -10.81 -13.08
C VAL A 80 16.94 -10.27 -12.29
N HIS A 81 18.03 -9.97 -13.01
CA HIS A 81 19.12 -9.13 -12.50
C HIS A 81 18.89 -7.70 -13.02
N PHE A 82 18.36 -6.84 -12.14
CA PHE A 82 17.97 -5.48 -12.47
C PHE A 82 19.07 -4.48 -12.09
N VAL A 83 19.63 -3.82 -13.09
CA VAL A 83 20.70 -2.83 -12.96
C VAL A 83 20.15 -1.44 -13.27
N MET A 84 20.54 -0.45 -12.47
CA MET A 84 20.20 0.95 -12.70
C MET A 84 21.42 1.82 -12.44
N ASN A 85 21.64 2.84 -13.24
CA ASN A 85 22.68 3.84 -12.96
C ASN A 85 22.13 5.05 -12.21
N ILE A 86 23.04 5.88 -11.70
CA ILE A 86 22.81 7.25 -11.30
C ILE A 86 23.76 8.12 -12.12
N THR A 87 23.21 9.08 -12.86
CA THR A 87 24.02 10.14 -13.46
C THR A 87 24.30 11.18 -12.39
N ASP A 88 25.43 11.01 -11.70
CA ASP A 88 25.92 11.86 -10.61
C ASP A 88 26.92 12.93 -11.06
N ILE A 89 27.18 12.99 -12.36
CA ILE A 89 27.87 14.08 -13.04
C ILE A 89 27.20 14.38 -14.39
N ASP A 90 26.85 15.64 -14.62
CA ASP A 90 26.26 16.15 -15.87
C ASP A 90 26.37 17.69 -15.88
N ASP A 91 26.20 18.32 -17.04
CA ASP A 91 26.12 19.77 -17.21
C ASP A 91 25.15 20.43 -16.21
N LYS A 92 23.98 19.83 -15.99
CA LYS A 92 22.96 20.36 -15.06
C LYS A 92 23.43 20.29 -13.61
N ILE A 93 24.13 19.21 -13.23
CA ILE A 93 24.71 19.05 -11.88
C ILE A 93 25.85 20.05 -11.69
N ILE A 94 26.74 20.17 -12.67
CA ILE A 94 27.89 21.10 -12.63
C ILE A 94 27.40 22.53 -12.43
N LEU A 95 26.47 22.99 -13.28
CA LEU A 95 25.92 24.34 -13.20
C LEU A 95 25.26 24.60 -11.85
N ARG A 96 24.38 23.70 -11.40
CA ARG A 96 23.63 23.92 -10.15
C ARG A 96 24.50 23.83 -8.91
N ALA A 97 25.44 22.89 -8.85
CA ALA A 97 26.35 22.75 -7.72
C ALA A 97 27.24 23.99 -7.59
N ARG A 98 27.79 24.46 -8.71
CA ARG A 98 28.64 25.65 -8.74
C ARG A 98 27.88 26.91 -8.36
N GLN A 99 26.70 27.12 -8.94
CA GLN A 99 25.81 28.24 -8.60
C GLN A 99 25.41 28.23 -7.12
N THR A 100 25.02 27.07 -6.58
CA THR A 100 24.64 26.92 -5.17
C THR A 100 25.82 27.23 -4.26
N PHE A 101 26.98 26.64 -4.53
CA PHE A 101 28.20 26.87 -3.74
C PHE A 101 28.62 28.33 -3.73
N LEU A 102 28.65 28.98 -4.90
CA LEU A 102 29.06 30.38 -5.03
C LEU A 102 28.06 31.32 -4.33
N LEU A 103 26.77 31.03 -4.40
CA LEU A 103 25.74 31.78 -3.70
C LEU A 103 25.86 31.61 -2.18
N GLU A 104 26.03 30.38 -1.68
CA GLU A 104 26.21 30.11 -0.25
C GLU A 104 27.48 30.76 0.31
N ARG A 105 28.56 30.74 -0.48
CA ARG A 105 29.80 31.45 -0.17
C ARG A 105 29.56 32.96 -0.10
N PHE A 106 28.93 33.55 -1.12
CA PHE A 106 28.61 34.98 -1.16
C PHE A 106 27.72 35.39 0.02
N ARG A 107 26.71 34.58 0.34
CA ARG A 107 25.84 34.76 1.51
C ARG A 107 26.63 34.74 2.82
N LYS A 108 27.55 33.78 2.98
CA LYS A 108 28.39 33.66 4.19
C LYS A 108 29.40 34.80 4.34
N GLU A 109 29.93 35.31 3.23
CA GLU A 109 30.87 36.44 3.20
C GLU A 109 30.17 37.80 3.40
N THR A 110 28.87 37.88 3.12
CA THR A 110 28.06 39.08 3.32
C THR A 110 27.78 39.30 4.80
N THR A 111 28.19 40.46 5.34
CA THR A 111 28.07 40.75 6.78
C THR A 111 26.97 41.72 7.15
N LYS A 112 26.42 42.47 6.19
CA LYS A 112 25.43 43.53 6.42
C LYS A 112 24.67 43.87 5.14
N LEU A 113 23.51 44.50 5.30
CA LEU A 113 22.79 45.14 4.19
C LEU A 113 23.40 46.53 3.97
N ASP A 114 23.93 46.77 2.77
CA ASP A 114 24.46 48.08 2.38
C ASP A 114 24.17 48.37 0.89
N SER A 115 24.52 49.59 0.45
CA SER A 115 24.31 50.03 -0.93
C SER A 115 25.11 49.22 -1.95
N LEU A 116 26.23 48.61 -1.55
CA LEU A 116 27.05 47.77 -2.44
C LEU A 116 26.31 46.47 -2.75
N LEU A 117 25.83 45.78 -1.71
CA LEU A 117 25.04 44.56 -1.87
C LEU A 117 23.77 44.84 -2.69
N PHE A 118 23.05 45.92 -2.37
CA PHE A 118 21.87 46.31 -3.12
C PHE A 118 22.18 46.49 -4.62
N GLN A 119 23.24 47.23 -4.95
CA GLN A 119 23.61 47.48 -6.34
C GLN A 119 24.05 46.20 -7.06
N GLU A 120 24.76 45.30 -6.39
CA GLU A 120 25.16 44.02 -6.97
C GLU A 120 23.95 43.15 -7.33
N VAL A 121 22.96 43.06 -6.45
CA VAL A 121 21.72 42.31 -6.70
C VAL A 121 20.85 42.99 -7.76
N TYR A 122 20.75 44.32 -7.73
CA TYR A 122 20.02 45.09 -8.75
C TYR A 122 20.62 44.89 -10.14
N ASN A 123 21.95 44.96 -10.26
CA ASN A 123 22.63 44.73 -11.54
C ASN A 123 22.39 43.30 -12.05
N ALA A 124 22.36 42.30 -11.16
CA ALA A 124 22.05 40.93 -11.53
C ALA A 124 20.60 40.79 -12.01
N TRP A 125 19.65 41.42 -11.32
CA TRP A 125 18.25 41.47 -11.73
C TRP A 125 18.07 42.15 -13.10
N ALA A 126 18.64 43.34 -13.31
CA ALA A 126 18.56 44.08 -14.57
C ALA A 126 19.12 43.25 -15.75
N ALA A 127 20.31 42.64 -15.56
CA ALA A 127 20.89 41.75 -16.56
C ALA A 127 19.99 40.53 -16.86
N TYR A 128 19.31 39.99 -15.84
CA TYR A 128 18.38 38.88 -16.01
C TYR A 128 17.13 39.28 -16.80
N VAL A 129 16.60 40.49 -16.58
CA VAL A 129 15.47 41.03 -17.35
C VAL A 129 15.86 41.19 -18.82
N LEU A 130 17.03 41.79 -19.08
CA LEU A 130 17.53 42.04 -20.44
C LEU A 130 17.91 40.77 -21.22
N ASP A 131 18.32 39.68 -20.55
CA ASP A 131 18.68 38.42 -21.21
C ASP A 131 17.56 37.37 -21.18
N LYS A 132 17.04 37.05 -20.00
CA LYS A 132 16.10 35.92 -19.83
C LYS A 132 14.66 36.32 -20.09
N VAL A 133 14.17 37.39 -19.47
CA VAL A 133 12.78 37.83 -19.67
C VAL A 133 12.58 38.32 -21.12
N ALA A 134 13.56 39.05 -21.65
CA ALA A 134 13.53 39.59 -23.00
C ALA A 134 13.40 38.53 -24.12
N LYS A 135 13.73 37.26 -23.88
CA LYS A 135 13.59 36.18 -24.89
C LYS A 135 12.14 35.89 -25.26
N GLY A 136 11.21 36.02 -24.30
CA GLY A 136 9.79 35.87 -24.57
C GLY A 136 9.15 37.12 -25.20
N LEU A 137 9.85 38.26 -25.21
CA LEU A 137 9.29 39.52 -25.67
C LEU A 137 9.44 39.70 -27.19
N ALA A 138 8.49 40.41 -27.80
CA ALA A 138 8.68 40.92 -29.16
C ALA A 138 9.79 41.99 -29.17
N GLU A 139 10.49 42.19 -30.29
CA GLU A 139 11.59 43.17 -30.36
C GLU A 139 11.20 44.59 -29.91
N ASN A 140 9.97 45.01 -30.19
CA ASN A 140 9.46 46.33 -29.80
C ASN A 140 9.12 46.44 -28.29
N ASP A 141 8.94 45.31 -27.62
CA ASP A 141 8.57 45.23 -26.21
C ASP A 141 9.80 45.02 -25.31
N LYS A 142 10.99 44.83 -25.89
CA LYS A 142 12.22 44.57 -25.13
C LYS A 142 12.68 45.84 -24.41
N PRO A 143 13.00 45.77 -23.10
CA PRO A 143 13.60 46.89 -22.39
C PRO A 143 14.98 47.24 -22.96
N TYR A 144 15.29 48.53 -23.01
CA TYR A 144 16.64 49.02 -23.27
C TYR A 144 17.44 49.06 -21.96
N GLN A 145 18.77 49.08 -22.06
CA GLN A 145 19.65 49.16 -20.90
C GLN A 145 19.40 50.47 -20.12
N GLY A 146 19.04 50.36 -18.85
CA GLY A 146 18.62 51.49 -18.00
C GLY A 146 17.11 51.79 -18.00
N GLY A 147 16.32 51.06 -18.80
CA GLY A 147 14.86 51.15 -18.84
C GLY A 147 14.14 49.98 -18.15
N GLU A 148 14.87 49.15 -17.38
CA GLU A 148 14.35 47.91 -16.79
C GLU A 148 13.26 48.18 -15.75
N ASP A 149 13.41 49.21 -14.92
CA ASP A 149 12.42 49.58 -13.90
C ASP A 149 11.10 50.05 -14.54
N GLU A 150 11.17 50.93 -15.56
CA GLU A 150 10.00 51.41 -16.30
C GLU A 150 9.26 50.26 -16.98
N PHE A 151 10.00 49.35 -17.59
CA PHE A 151 9.45 48.13 -18.17
C PHE A 151 8.77 47.26 -17.10
N TRP A 152 9.42 47.05 -15.96
CA TRP A 152 8.92 46.18 -14.90
C TRP A 152 7.62 46.72 -14.30
N ASP A 153 7.56 48.02 -14.04
CA ASP A 153 6.35 48.69 -13.56
C ASP A 153 5.20 48.63 -14.58
N GLY A 154 5.52 48.62 -15.88
CA GLY A 154 4.55 48.48 -16.97
C GLY A 154 4.08 47.04 -17.24
N LEU A 155 4.85 46.03 -16.81
CA LEU A 155 4.62 44.62 -17.13
C LEU A 155 3.23 44.09 -16.73
N PRO A 156 2.64 44.44 -15.57
CA PRO A 156 1.29 44.01 -15.21
C PRO A 156 0.22 44.45 -16.24
N THR A 157 0.41 45.62 -16.85
CA THR A 157 -0.50 46.12 -17.90
C THR A 157 -0.40 45.28 -19.16
N LEU A 158 0.83 44.88 -19.55
CA LEU A 158 1.07 44.00 -20.70
C LEU A 158 0.51 42.59 -20.46
N LEU A 159 0.72 42.04 -19.26
CA LEU A 159 0.20 40.72 -18.88
C LEU A 159 -1.34 40.66 -18.87
N ALA A 160 -2.01 41.79 -18.60
CA ALA A 160 -3.47 41.90 -18.65
C ALA A 160 -4.03 41.99 -20.09
N GLN A 161 -3.18 42.24 -21.10
CA GLN A 161 -3.62 42.27 -22.50
C GLN A 161 -3.95 40.87 -23.00
N SER A 162 -5.15 40.71 -23.57
CA SER A 162 -5.60 39.43 -24.10
C SER A 162 -4.65 38.88 -25.15
N GLY A 163 -4.13 37.66 -24.94
CA GLY A 163 -3.27 36.95 -25.89
C GLY A 163 -1.79 37.32 -25.84
N TRP A 164 -1.38 38.44 -25.23
CA TRP A 164 0.04 38.87 -25.21
C TRP A 164 0.94 37.83 -24.53
N LYS A 165 0.53 37.37 -23.34
CA LYS A 165 1.24 36.33 -22.59
C LYS A 165 1.40 35.02 -23.38
N GLN A 166 0.37 34.63 -24.14
CA GLN A 166 0.41 33.41 -24.97
C GLN A 166 1.42 33.54 -26.11
N GLU A 167 1.54 34.72 -26.71
CA GLU A 167 2.57 34.98 -27.72
C GLU A 167 3.98 34.99 -27.11
N CYS A 168 4.14 35.45 -25.86
CA CYS A 168 5.42 35.34 -25.17
C CYS A 168 5.82 33.88 -24.92
N LEU A 169 4.89 33.06 -24.42
CA LEU A 169 5.10 31.64 -24.18
C LEU A 169 5.41 30.85 -25.46
N LYS A 170 4.91 31.30 -26.63
CA LYS A 170 5.29 30.70 -27.93
C LYS A 170 6.74 31.02 -28.33
N ARG A 171 7.26 32.18 -27.95
CA ARG A 171 8.66 32.58 -28.23
C ARG A 171 9.63 31.94 -27.26
N ASP A 172 9.26 31.91 -25.98
CA ASP A 172 10.00 31.24 -24.93
C ASP A 172 9.02 30.58 -23.98
N GLU A 173 9.01 29.25 -24.01
CA GLU A 173 8.18 28.42 -23.14
C GLU A 173 8.49 28.66 -21.64
N LYS A 174 9.67 29.21 -21.32
CA LYS A 174 10.13 29.55 -19.96
C LYS A 174 9.79 30.97 -19.50
N PHE A 175 9.08 31.75 -20.32
CA PHE A 175 8.82 33.16 -20.03
C PHE A 175 8.22 33.38 -18.64
N ASP A 176 7.19 32.62 -18.26
CA ASP A 176 6.54 32.73 -16.94
C ASP A 176 7.50 32.43 -15.78
N MET A 177 8.40 31.46 -15.97
CA MET A 177 9.43 31.15 -14.98
C MET A 177 10.39 32.32 -14.81
N HIS A 178 10.83 32.91 -15.92
CA HIS A 178 11.75 34.05 -15.92
C HIS A 178 11.13 35.29 -15.27
N VAL A 179 9.87 35.58 -15.61
CA VAL A 179 9.11 36.68 -14.99
C VAL A 179 8.97 36.45 -13.49
N SER A 180 8.56 35.25 -13.06
CA SER A 180 8.38 34.92 -11.64
C SER A 180 9.67 34.99 -10.83
N ALA A 181 10.81 34.60 -11.41
CA ALA A 181 12.13 34.71 -10.77
C ALA A 181 12.54 36.18 -10.60
N ALA A 182 12.36 37.00 -11.63
CA ALA A 182 12.69 38.41 -11.59
C ALA A 182 11.71 39.21 -10.71
N ASP A 183 10.44 38.81 -10.60
CA ASP A 183 9.45 39.45 -9.73
C ASP A 183 9.79 39.28 -8.26
N ARG A 184 10.15 38.06 -7.84
CA ARG A 184 10.61 37.79 -6.47
C ARG A 184 11.85 38.60 -6.12
N ALA A 185 12.83 38.65 -7.02
CA ALA A 185 14.04 39.45 -6.83
C ALA A 185 13.74 40.95 -6.77
N PHE A 186 12.85 41.46 -7.63
CA PHE A 186 12.44 42.87 -7.61
C PHE A 186 11.72 43.24 -6.31
N ALA A 187 10.79 42.39 -5.85
CA ALA A 187 10.12 42.60 -4.56
C ALA A 187 11.10 42.61 -3.39
N ALA A 188 12.11 41.75 -3.41
CA ALA A 188 13.19 41.74 -2.42
C ALA A 188 14.05 43.02 -2.48
N LEU A 189 14.37 43.50 -3.69
CA LEU A 189 15.04 44.79 -3.91
C LEU A 189 14.22 45.96 -3.36
N SER A 190 12.91 46.04 -3.64
CA SER A 190 12.05 47.11 -3.10
C SER A 190 12.02 47.11 -1.57
N LYS A 191 11.95 45.93 -0.94
CA LYS A 191 12.04 45.80 0.53
C LYS A 191 13.42 46.25 1.05
N ALA A 192 14.50 45.79 0.42
CA ALA A 192 15.86 46.15 0.80
C ALA A 192 16.11 47.66 0.67
N LYS A 193 15.56 48.31 -0.37
CA LYS A 193 15.59 49.76 -0.56
C LYS A 193 14.93 50.48 0.62
N THR A 194 13.72 50.05 1.00
CA THR A 194 12.98 50.63 2.13
C THR A 194 13.72 50.45 3.46
N ARG A 195 14.34 49.28 3.68
CA ARG A 195 15.19 49.01 4.85
C ARG A 195 16.40 49.95 4.89
N LEU A 196 17.11 50.09 3.78
CA LEU A 196 18.25 51.00 3.66
C LEU A 196 17.88 52.46 3.90
N ASP A 197 16.75 52.91 3.33
CA ASP A 197 16.22 54.27 3.52
C ASP A 197 15.82 54.52 4.98
N ALA A 198 15.41 53.47 5.71
CA ALA A 198 15.15 53.50 7.15
C ALA A 198 16.42 53.32 8.03
N GLY A 199 17.60 53.16 7.42
CA GLY A 199 18.87 52.97 8.13
C GLY A 199 19.13 51.55 8.66
N ASP A 200 18.35 50.54 8.25
CA ASP A 200 18.55 49.13 8.60
C ASP A 200 19.70 48.54 7.77
N SER A 201 20.75 48.08 8.47
CA SER A 201 21.92 47.39 7.91
C SER A 201 22.07 45.96 8.43
N SER A 202 20.96 45.35 8.87
CA SER A 202 20.93 44.02 9.46
C SER A 202 21.46 42.93 8.52
N LEU A 203 22.10 41.93 9.12
CA LEU A 203 22.50 40.70 8.43
C LEU A 203 21.27 39.92 7.92
N GLU A 204 20.16 39.98 8.65
CA GLU A 204 18.90 39.36 8.25
C GLU A 204 18.36 39.97 6.96
N GLY A 205 18.34 41.31 6.85
CA GLY A 205 17.92 41.99 5.61
C GLY A 205 18.85 41.68 4.43
N ALA A 206 20.15 41.50 4.67
CA ALA A 206 21.11 41.10 3.66
C ALA A 206 20.85 39.67 3.15
N HIS A 207 20.64 38.74 4.07
CA HIS A 207 20.33 37.35 3.74
C HIS A 207 18.97 37.22 3.05
N GLU A 208 17.93 37.94 3.48
CA GLU A 208 16.62 37.95 2.79
C GLU A 208 16.79 38.40 1.33
N LEU A 209 17.54 39.47 1.08
CA LEU A 209 17.78 39.96 -0.29
C LEU A 209 18.50 38.91 -1.15
N ILE A 210 19.52 38.23 -0.61
CA ILE A 210 20.28 37.20 -1.31
C ILE A 210 19.44 35.95 -1.58
N ASP A 211 18.71 35.48 -0.57
CA ASP A 211 17.94 34.24 -0.62
C ASP A 211 16.77 34.36 -1.62
N GLU A 212 16.05 35.49 -1.61
CA GLU A 212 14.94 35.77 -2.53
C GLU A 212 15.40 36.09 -3.96
N SER A 213 16.62 36.61 -4.13
CA SER A 213 17.20 36.93 -5.44
C SER A 213 18.08 35.83 -6.03
N ARG A 214 18.08 34.64 -5.44
CA ARG A 214 19.01 33.55 -5.82
C ARG A 214 18.97 33.16 -7.30
N ASP A 215 17.78 33.12 -7.89
CA ASP A 215 17.57 32.66 -9.27
C ASP A 215 18.17 33.65 -10.30
N VAL A 216 18.31 34.93 -9.93
CA VAL A 216 18.92 35.98 -10.77
C VAL A 216 20.39 36.22 -10.41
N LEU A 217 20.74 36.12 -9.12
CA LEU A 217 22.08 36.40 -8.61
C LEU A 217 23.06 35.26 -8.87
N ALA A 218 22.64 34.00 -8.69
CA ALA A 218 23.56 32.86 -8.78
C ALA A 218 24.21 32.71 -10.17
N PRO A 219 23.49 32.89 -11.32
CA PRO A 219 24.12 32.88 -12.65
C PRO A 219 25.19 33.97 -12.83
N VAL A 220 25.02 35.13 -12.21
CA VAL A 220 25.98 36.23 -12.29
C VAL A 220 27.22 35.93 -11.46
N LEU A 221 27.05 35.43 -10.23
CA LEU A 221 28.15 34.96 -9.39
C LEU A 221 28.93 33.84 -10.09
N ASP A 222 28.23 32.92 -10.73
CA ASP A 222 28.80 31.85 -11.55
C ASP A 222 29.65 32.40 -12.70
N GLY A 223 29.12 33.37 -13.45
CA GLY A 223 29.85 34.04 -14.53
C GLY A 223 31.17 34.67 -14.06
N LYS A 224 31.17 35.28 -12.87
CA LYS A 224 32.34 35.95 -12.27
C LYS A 224 33.36 34.96 -11.69
N HIS A 225 32.89 33.91 -11.02
CA HIS A 225 33.72 33.11 -10.10
C HIS A 225 33.82 31.62 -10.45
N LYS A 226 33.20 31.15 -11.53
CA LYS A 226 33.22 29.72 -11.91
C LYS A 226 34.61 29.10 -11.94
N THR A 227 35.63 29.83 -12.40
CA THR A 227 37.00 29.33 -12.52
C THR A 227 37.67 29.06 -11.16
N THR A 228 37.11 29.56 -10.07
CA THR A 228 37.59 29.32 -8.70
C THR A 228 37.09 28.00 -8.11
N VAL A 229 36.12 27.34 -8.76
CA VAL A 229 35.48 26.11 -8.28
C VAL A 229 36.08 24.91 -9.02
N SER A 230 36.86 24.09 -8.32
CA SER A 230 37.51 22.90 -8.91
C SER A 230 37.40 21.64 -8.05
N ASP A 231 36.91 21.77 -6.81
CA ASP A 231 36.79 20.65 -5.89
C ASP A 231 35.64 19.73 -6.30
N HIS A 232 35.96 18.46 -6.56
CA HIS A 232 35.01 17.41 -6.88
C HIS A 232 33.94 17.21 -5.80
N SER A 233 34.28 17.48 -4.53
CA SER A 233 33.36 17.34 -3.40
C SER A 233 32.13 18.23 -3.51
N ILE A 234 32.27 19.40 -4.15
CA ILE A 234 31.18 20.36 -4.34
C ILE A 234 30.11 19.75 -5.24
N PHE A 235 30.50 19.17 -6.38
CA PHE A 235 29.60 18.53 -7.32
C PHE A 235 28.97 17.27 -6.73
N ARG A 236 29.78 16.45 -6.04
CA ARG A 236 29.34 15.21 -5.39
C ARG A 236 28.34 15.45 -4.26
N SER A 237 28.48 16.54 -3.51
CA SER A 237 27.58 16.83 -2.39
C SER A 237 26.14 17.05 -2.85
N LEU A 238 25.95 17.78 -3.96
CA LEU A 238 24.64 18.02 -4.55
C LEU A 238 24.05 16.72 -5.10
N SER A 239 24.82 15.96 -5.88
CA SER A 239 24.34 14.72 -6.49
C SER A 239 24.00 13.66 -5.44
N SER A 240 24.85 13.49 -4.43
CA SER A 240 24.60 12.56 -3.32
C SER A 240 23.35 12.93 -2.50
N TYR A 241 23.11 14.21 -2.27
CA TYR A 241 21.88 14.67 -1.61
C TYR A 241 20.63 14.27 -2.41
N TRP A 242 20.60 14.61 -3.71
CA TRP A 242 19.45 14.31 -4.55
C TRP A 242 19.29 12.83 -4.87
N GLU A 243 20.37 12.05 -4.91
CA GLU A 243 20.33 10.59 -4.99
C GLU A 243 19.60 10.00 -3.79
N GLY A 244 19.95 10.42 -2.57
CA GLY A 244 19.26 9.97 -1.36
C GLY A 244 17.77 10.32 -1.40
N ARG A 245 17.44 11.58 -1.77
CA ARG A 245 16.04 12.02 -1.93
C ARG A 245 15.28 11.25 -2.99
N PHE A 246 15.92 10.88 -4.09
CA PHE A 246 15.33 10.06 -5.14
C PHE A 246 14.93 8.69 -4.60
N PHE A 247 15.82 7.99 -3.90
CA PHE A 247 15.50 6.68 -3.33
C PHE A 247 14.46 6.75 -2.21
N ASP A 248 14.47 7.80 -1.39
CA ASP A 248 13.41 8.05 -0.41
C ASP A 248 12.04 8.16 -1.11
N ASP A 249 11.96 8.92 -2.19
CA ASP A 249 10.73 9.07 -2.97
C ASP A 249 10.31 7.76 -3.67
N MET A 250 11.25 7.01 -4.25
CA MET A 250 10.97 5.70 -4.86
C MET A 250 10.43 4.70 -3.84
N LYS A 251 11.01 4.68 -2.64
CA LYS A 251 10.54 3.86 -1.52
C LYS A 251 9.14 4.26 -1.06
N ARG A 252 8.85 5.56 -0.93
CA ARG A 252 7.50 6.07 -0.64
C ARG A 252 6.48 5.64 -1.70
N LEU A 253 6.90 5.52 -2.96
CA LEU A 253 6.11 4.99 -4.06
C LEU A 253 6.07 3.45 -4.15
N ARG A 254 6.73 2.73 -3.23
CA ARG A 254 6.84 1.26 -3.17
C ARG A 254 7.60 0.62 -4.34
N VAL A 255 8.49 1.38 -4.98
CA VAL A 255 9.41 0.88 -6.00
C VAL A 255 10.48 0.01 -5.34
N ARG A 256 10.78 -1.17 -5.89
CA ARG A 256 11.88 -2.00 -5.39
C ARG A 256 13.23 -1.40 -5.75
N ASP A 257 14.20 -1.52 -4.84
CA ASP A 257 15.58 -1.16 -5.13
C ASP A 257 16.14 -2.02 -6.28
N PRO A 258 17.05 -1.48 -7.10
CA PRO A 258 17.78 -2.27 -8.08
C PRO A 258 18.68 -3.30 -7.39
N ASP A 259 18.98 -4.40 -8.07
CA ASP A 259 19.92 -5.41 -7.59
C ASP A 259 21.37 -4.92 -7.70
N THR A 260 21.63 -4.01 -8.63
CA THR A 260 22.94 -3.35 -8.80
C THR A 260 22.73 -1.89 -9.15
N LEU A 261 23.39 -1.01 -8.39
CA LEU A 261 23.40 0.42 -8.59
C LEU A 261 24.81 0.85 -9.04
N THR A 262 24.91 1.60 -10.13
CA THR A 262 26.18 2.15 -10.62
C THR A 262 26.14 3.68 -10.63
N ARG A 263 27.29 4.34 -10.40
CA ARG A 263 27.40 5.81 -10.48
C ARG A 263 28.47 6.19 -11.48
N VAL A 264 28.21 7.18 -12.31
CA VAL A 264 29.13 7.57 -13.39
C VAL A 264 30.51 7.90 -12.86
N THR A 265 30.61 8.66 -11.76
CA THR A 265 31.91 9.05 -11.19
C THR A 265 32.75 7.87 -10.69
N GLU A 266 32.15 6.69 -10.47
CA GLU A 266 32.82 5.46 -10.05
C GLU A 266 33.40 4.66 -11.24
N TYR A 267 32.99 4.96 -12.47
CA TYR A 267 33.35 4.21 -13.69
C TYR A 267 34.14 5.05 -14.71
N VAL A 268 34.67 6.22 -14.32
CA VAL A 268 35.38 7.10 -15.26
C VAL A 268 36.61 6.45 -15.92
N PRO A 269 37.46 5.67 -15.21
CA PRO A 269 38.54 4.94 -15.85
C PRO A 269 38.03 3.98 -16.94
N GLU A 270 36.99 3.21 -16.66
CA GLU A 270 36.34 2.29 -17.59
C GLU A 270 35.74 3.03 -18.78
N ILE A 271 35.19 4.24 -18.56
CA ILE A 271 34.70 5.10 -19.65
C ILE A 271 35.84 5.46 -20.60
N VAL A 272 37.01 5.85 -20.07
CA VAL A 272 38.17 6.18 -20.88
C VAL A 272 38.61 4.97 -21.71
N GLU A 273 38.75 3.80 -21.09
CA GLU A 273 39.12 2.56 -21.79
C GLU A 273 38.10 2.17 -22.88
N PHE A 274 36.81 2.37 -22.60
CA PHE A 274 35.75 2.08 -23.56
C PHE A 274 35.81 3.00 -24.78
N VAL A 275 36.04 4.29 -24.55
CA VAL A 275 36.21 5.28 -25.63
C VAL A 275 37.46 4.98 -26.46
N GLU A 276 38.58 4.59 -25.84
CA GLU A 276 39.77 4.11 -26.56
C GLU A 276 39.44 2.90 -27.44
N GLY A 277 38.61 1.97 -26.94
CA GLY A 277 38.11 0.83 -27.72
C GLY A 277 37.31 1.25 -28.97
N ILE A 278 36.40 2.21 -28.84
CA ILE A 278 35.62 2.74 -29.98
C ILE A 278 36.54 3.43 -31.01
N ILE A 279 37.53 4.21 -30.54
CA ILE A 279 38.53 4.83 -31.43
C ILE A 279 39.33 3.75 -32.17
N LYS A 280 39.79 2.72 -31.46
CA LYS A 280 40.55 1.61 -32.04
C LYS A 280 39.76 0.86 -33.11
N ASN A 281 38.44 0.72 -32.93
CA ASN A 281 37.55 0.10 -33.90
C ASN A 281 37.18 1.04 -35.07
N GLY A 282 37.60 2.31 -35.04
CA GLY A 282 37.45 3.27 -36.13
C GLY A 282 36.16 4.09 -36.13
N TYR A 283 35.38 4.03 -35.04
CA TYR A 283 34.06 4.66 -34.94
C TYR A 283 34.07 5.98 -34.15
N ALA A 284 35.23 6.43 -33.67
CA ALA A 284 35.37 7.71 -32.96
C ALA A 284 36.64 8.46 -33.39
N TYR A 285 36.67 9.77 -33.15
CA TYR A 285 37.82 10.63 -33.42
C TYR A 285 37.99 11.70 -32.34
N GLU A 286 39.25 12.08 -32.11
CA GLU A 286 39.60 13.18 -31.22
C GLU A 286 39.55 14.52 -31.97
N LEU A 287 39.14 15.57 -31.25
CA LEU A 287 39.11 16.95 -31.69
C LEU A 287 39.24 17.89 -30.49
N GLU A 288 40.37 18.60 -30.39
CA GLU A 288 40.65 19.61 -29.36
C GLU A 288 40.47 19.12 -27.91
N GLY A 289 40.95 17.90 -27.63
CA GLY A 289 40.87 17.23 -26.33
C GLY A 289 39.51 16.58 -26.02
N SER A 290 38.53 16.73 -26.92
CA SER A 290 37.25 16.01 -26.85
C SER A 290 37.25 14.82 -27.82
N VAL A 291 36.42 13.82 -27.56
CA VAL A 291 36.25 12.67 -28.46
C VAL A 291 34.80 12.59 -28.89
N TYR A 292 34.57 12.46 -30.20
CA TYR A 292 33.25 12.37 -30.80
C TYR A 292 33.05 11.02 -31.48
N PHE A 293 31.82 10.51 -31.41
CA PHE A 293 31.38 9.36 -32.17
C PHE A 293 31.11 9.75 -33.62
N ASN A 294 31.61 8.96 -34.57
CA ASN A 294 31.43 9.20 -36.00
C ASN A 294 30.23 8.42 -36.52
N THR A 295 29.07 9.07 -36.49
CA THR A 295 27.79 8.47 -36.88
C THR A 295 27.78 7.98 -38.33
N ASN A 296 28.40 8.74 -39.24
CA ASN A 296 28.44 8.40 -40.66
C ASN A 296 29.30 7.15 -40.94
N VAL A 297 30.44 7.00 -40.25
CA VAL A 297 31.30 5.81 -40.42
C VAL A 297 30.66 4.57 -39.81
N PHE A 298 30.02 4.70 -38.65
CA PHE A 298 29.29 3.60 -38.04
C PHE A 298 28.14 3.13 -38.94
N ASP A 299 27.32 4.05 -39.43
CA ASP A 299 26.17 3.75 -40.29
C ASP A 299 26.54 3.23 -41.68
N ALA A 300 27.74 3.53 -42.17
CA ALA A 300 28.25 2.99 -43.43
C ALA A 300 28.87 1.59 -43.27
N ALA A 301 29.05 1.10 -42.04
CA ALA A 301 29.65 -0.21 -41.80
C ALA A 301 28.63 -1.34 -42.04
N PRO A 302 29.03 -2.52 -42.56
CA PRO A 302 28.09 -3.54 -43.04
C PRO A 302 27.08 -4.11 -42.01
N ASN A 303 27.38 -4.01 -40.71
CA ASN A 303 26.61 -4.64 -39.62
C ASN A 303 26.05 -3.62 -38.61
N HIS A 304 26.05 -2.34 -38.96
CA HIS A 304 25.72 -1.27 -38.03
C HIS A 304 24.75 -0.28 -38.68
N ASP A 305 23.76 0.15 -37.90
CA ASP A 305 22.76 1.12 -38.31
C ASP A 305 22.63 2.16 -37.21
N TYR A 306 22.88 3.43 -37.52
CA TYR A 306 22.70 4.50 -36.54
C TYR A 306 21.24 4.96 -36.48
N ALA A 307 20.78 5.27 -35.27
CA ALA A 307 19.40 5.61 -34.95
C ALA A 307 18.40 4.47 -35.24
N ARG A 308 18.70 3.24 -34.82
CA ARG A 308 17.88 2.04 -35.05
C ARG A 308 16.50 2.12 -34.37
N LEU A 309 16.38 2.76 -33.21
CA LEU A 309 15.12 2.91 -32.47
C LEU A 309 14.21 3.97 -33.09
N GLU A 310 14.78 5.11 -33.47
CA GLU A 310 14.06 6.23 -34.10
C GLU A 310 14.76 6.71 -35.39
N PRO A 311 14.74 5.92 -36.50
CA PRO A 311 15.46 6.26 -37.73
C PRO A 311 15.08 7.61 -38.35
N TRP A 312 13.84 8.07 -38.10
CA TRP A 312 13.33 9.38 -38.53
C TRP A 312 13.92 10.56 -37.76
N SER A 313 14.58 10.33 -36.62
CA SER A 313 15.16 11.36 -35.76
C SER A 313 16.66 11.61 -36.01
N LYS A 314 17.32 10.81 -36.86
CA LYS A 314 18.77 10.84 -37.16
C LYS A 314 19.37 12.21 -37.54
N GLY A 315 18.55 13.16 -37.99
CA GLY A 315 18.95 14.53 -38.33
C GLY A 315 18.26 15.62 -37.50
N ASN A 316 17.56 15.25 -36.42
CA ASN A 316 16.84 16.21 -35.58
C ASN A 316 17.84 17.00 -34.71
N LYS A 317 18.24 18.17 -35.22
CA LYS A 317 19.23 19.04 -34.58
C LYS A 317 18.83 19.47 -33.18
N GLU A 318 17.54 19.71 -32.92
CA GLU A 318 17.07 20.17 -31.63
C GLU A 318 17.29 19.11 -30.55
N LEU A 319 16.88 17.87 -30.83
CA LEU A 319 17.07 16.74 -29.92
C LEU A 319 18.55 16.38 -29.71
N LEU A 320 19.36 16.48 -30.77
CA LEU A 320 20.80 16.26 -30.69
C LEU A 320 21.49 17.34 -29.83
N GLU A 321 21.12 18.62 -30.02
CA GLU A 321 21.66 19.72 -29.21
C GLU A 321 21.22 19.63 -27.74
N GLU A 322 20.00 19.16 -27.47
CA GLU A 322 19.55 18.88 -26.10
C GLU A 322 20.38 17.76 -25.45
N GLY A 323 20.68 16.69 -26.19
CA GLY A 323 21.53 15.58 -25.73
C GLY A 323 22.98 15.98 -25.44
N GLU A 324 23.51 16.97 -26.17
CA GLU A 324 24.87 17.47 -25.96
C GLU A 324 25.03 18.38 -24.74
N GLY A 325 23.95 18.94 -24.20
CA GLY A 325 23.98 19.75 -22.99
C GLY A 325 24.52 21.18 -23.17
N ALA A 326 24.29 22.02 -22.16
CA ALA A 326 24.51 23.46 -22.23
C ALA A 326 25.99 23.89 -22.18
N LEU A 327 26.89 23.02 -21.74
CA LEU A 327 28.33 23.30 -21.63
C LEU A 327 29.13 22.76 -22.83
N GLY A 328 28.50 21.99 -23.73
CA GLY A 328 29.10 21.50 -24.96
C GLY A 328 29.61 22.64 -25.85
N ALA A 329 30.75 22.43 -26.52
CA ALA A 329 31.30 23.37 -27.49
C ALA A 329 30.97 22.90 -28.91
N LYS A 330 30.43 23.78 -29.77
CA LYS A 330 30.22 23.49 -31.20
C LYS A 330 31.56 23.62 -31.95
N LEU A 331 32.47 22.67 -31.71
CA LEU A 331 33.80 22.65 -32.30
C LEU A 331 33.81 21.69 -33.48
N GLY A 332 33.81 22.21 -34.71
CA GLY A 332 34.35 21.53 -35.90
C GLY A 332 33.95 20.08 -36.18
N GLN A 333 32.85 19.58 -35.62
CA GLN A 333 32.39 18.20 -35.77
C GLN A 333 32.28 17.83 -37.26
N ARG A 334 32.69 16.62 -37.61
CA ARG A 334 32.66 16.13 -39.00
C ARG A 334 31.23 15.99 -39.52
N SER A 335 30.30 15.63 -38.64
CA SER A 335 28.87 15.57 -38.92
C SER A 335 28.07 16.29 -37.82
N PRO A 336 26.96 16.97 -38.15
CA PRO A 336 26.04 17.51 -37.14
C PRO A 336 25.37 16.46 -36.25
N ALA A 337 25.40 15.18 -36.65
CA ALA A 337 24.86 14.07 -35.87
C ALA A 337 25.90 13.43 -34.93
N ASP A 338 27.18 13.80 -35.06
CA ASP A 338 28.22 13.30 -34.18
C ASP A 338 28.02 13.82 -32.77
N PHE A 339 28.14 12.93 -31.79
CA PHE A 339 27.90 13.22 -30.38
C PHE A 339 29.15 12.94 -29.54
N ALA A 340 29.29 13.66 -28.43
CA ALA A 340 30.48 13.57 -27.59
C ALA A 340 30.50 12.28 -26.76
N LEU A 341 31.60 11.54 -26.86
CA LEU A 341 31.95 10.45 -25.96
C LEU A 341 32.73 10.98 -24.75
N TRP A 342 33.63 11.93 -24.99
CA TRP A 342 34.44 12.58 -23.97
C TRP A 342 34.50 14.08 -24.25
N LYS A 343 34.30 14.90 -23.23
CA LYS A 343 34.30 16.37 -23.34
C LYS A 343 35.52 16.93 -22.62
N ALA A 344 36.33 17.72 -23.31
CA ALA A 344 37.40 18.49 -22.67
C ALA A 344 36.81 19.43 -21.62
N SER A 345 37.33 19.39 -20.40
CA SER A 345 36.79 20.19 -19.31
C SER A 345 37.31 21.63 -19.38
N LYS A 346 36.41 22.58 -19.16
CA LYS A 346 36.77 24.01 -19.03
C LYS A 346 37.11 24.36 -17.58
N PRO A 347 37.88 25.43 -17.32
CA PRO A 347 38.10 25.91 -15.96
C PRO A 347 36.78 26.17 -15.23
N GLY A 348 36.61 25.57 -14.04
CA GLY A 348 35.36 25.62 -13.29
C GLY A 348 34.45 24.40 -13.45
N GLU A 349 34.86 23.39 -14.22
CA GLU A 349 34.19 22.10 -14.37
C GLU A 349 35.03 20.99 -13.71
N PRO A 350 34.39 19.93 -13.19
CA PRO A 350 35.12 18.74 -12.76
C PRO A 350 35.82 18.10 -13.96
N SER A 351 36.98 17.49 -13.70
CA SER A 351 37.80 16.86 -14.71
C SER A 351 38.52 15.64 -14.17
N TRP A 352 38.77 14.70 -15.07
CA TRP A 352 39.52 13.47 -14.86
C TRP A 352 40.61 13.36 -15.92
N PRO A 353 41.74 12.71 -15.60
CA PRO A 353 42.80 12.48 -16.57
C PRO A 353 42.33 11.51 -17.66
N SER A 354 42.72 11.78 -18.91
CA SER A 354 42.52 10.87 -20.05
C SER A 354 43.67 11.03 -21.06
N PRO A 355 43.81 10.11 -22.03
CA PRO A 355 44.78 10.21 -23.12
C PRO A 355 44.63 11.49 -23.97
N TRP A 356 43.43 12.09 -23.99
CA TRP A 356 43.10 13.29 -24.75
C TRP A 356 43.19 14.58 -23.90
N GLY A 357 43.70 14.48 -22.68
CA GLY A 357 43.78 15.58 -21.71
C GLY A 357 42.68 15.53 -20.65
N PRO A 358 42.64 16.51 -19.73
CA PRO A 358 41.64 16.56 -18.67
C PRO A 358 40.24 16.80 -19.24
N GLY A 359 39.30 15.95 -18.88
CA GLY A 359 37.93 16.05 -19.38
C GLY A 359 36.93 15.31 -18.51
N ARG A 360 35.74 15.08 -19.06
CA ARG A 360 34.64 14.38 -18.41
C ARG A 360 33.83 13.58 -19.43
N PRO A 361 33.07 12.57 -18.99
CA PRO A 361 32.20 11.79 -19.87
C PRO A 361 31.15 12.66 -20.59
N GLY A 362 30.79 12.25 -21.80
CA GLY A 362 29.53 12.66 -22.43
C GLY A 362 28.35 11.89 -21.85
N TRP A 363 27.14 12.46 -21.89
CA TRP A 363 25.97 11.88 -21.22
C TRP A 363 25.65 10.43 -21.66
N HIS A 364 25.78 10.15 -22.96
CA HIS A 364 25.41 8.84 -23.51
C HIS A 364 26.37 7.72 -23.13
N ILE A 365 27.69 8.01 -23.06
CA ILE A 365 28.72 6.96 -22.88
C ILE A 365 28.63 6.30 -21.49
N GLU A 366 28.08 7.03 -20.53
CA GLU A 366 27.88 6.61 -19.15
C GLU A 366 27.14 5.26 -19.07
N CYS A 367 25.95 5.20 -19.67
CA CYS A 367 25.09 4.04 -19.58
C CYS A 367 25.66 2.85 -20.37
N SER A 368 26.20 3.08 -21.57
CA SER A 368 26.89 2.05 -22.37
C SER A 368 27.98 1.34 -21.59
N VAL A 369 28.80 2.10 -20.87
CA VAL A 369 29.95 1.58 -20.11
C VAL A 369 29.48 0.85 -18.86
N MET A 370 28.64 1.48 -18.04
CA MET A 370 28.16 0.87 -16.79
C MET A 370 27.35 -0.40 -17.06
N ALA A 371 26.48 -0.37 -18.05
CA ALA A 371 25.71 -1.54 -18.45
C ALA A 371 26.62 -2.65 -19.00
N SER A 372 27.61 -2.32 -19.84
CA SER A 372 28.57 -3.31 -20.36
C SER A 372 29.46 -3.89 -19.27
N ALA A 373 29.87 -3.09 -18.28
CA ALA A 373 30.70 -3.54 -17.17
C ALA A 373 29.98 -4.58 -16.29
N VAL A 374 28.67 -4.42 -16.09
CA VAL A 374 27.87 -5.32 -15.24
C VAL A 374 27.27 -6.48 -16.03
N LEU A 375 26.72 -6.22 -17.22
CA LEU A 375 25.92 -7.19 -17.99
C LEU A 375 26.69 -7.80 -19.19
N GLY A 376 27.81 -7.20 -19.60
CA GLY A 376 28.66 -7.68 -20.68
C GLY A 376 28.27 -7.16 -22.07
N ASP A 377 28.60 -7.93 -23.09
CA ASP A 377 28.40 -7.62 -24.51
C ASP A 377 26.95 -7.75 -25.01
N ASN A 378 26.02 -8.13 -24.12
CA ASN A 378 24.61 -8.28 -24.44
C ASN A 378 23.72 -8.29 -23.19
N MET A 379 22.52 -7.71 -23.32
CA MET A 379 21.45 -7.78 -22.32
C MET A 379 20.09 -8.12 -22.95
N ASP A 380 19.19 -8.66 -22.14
CA ASP A 380 17.85 -9.02 -22.58
C ASP A 380 16.97 -7.78 -22.70
N ILE A 381 16.88 -6.99 -21.63
CA ILE A 381 15.99 -5.82 -21.56
C ILE A 381 16.80 -4.56 -21.28
N HIS A 382 16.58 -3.53 -22.09
CA HIS A 382 16.97 -2.16 -21.77
C HIS A 382 15.73 -1.28 -21.70
N SER A 383 15.58 -0.48 -20.64
CA SER A 383 14.37 0.31 -20.42
C SER A 383 14.62 1.75 -19.98
N GLY A 384 13.61 2.60 -20.20
CA GLY A 384 13.61 4.00 -19.78
C GLY A 384 12.33 4.72 -20.20
N GLY A 385 12.29 6.04 -20.03
CA GLY A 385 11.22 6.86 -20.60
C GLY A 385 11.33 6.95 -22.12
N ILE A 386 10.22 7.16 -22.83
CA ILE A 386 10.22 7.29 -24.30
C ILE A 386 11.06 8.48 -24.81
N ASP A 387 11.25 9.55 -24.02
CA ASP A 387 12.18 10.63 -24.34
C ASP A 387 13.64 10.14 -24.48
N LEU A 388 13.99 9.01 -23.87
CA LEU A 388 15.34 8.44 -23.96
C LEU A 388 15.53 7.59 -25.23
N ALA A 389 14.48 7.24 -25.96
CA ALA A 389 14.63 6.44 -27.18
C ALA A 389 15.58 7.12 -28.18
N PHE A 390 15.47 8.46 -28.31
CA PHE A 390 16.40 9.26 -29.09
C PHE A 390 16.67 10.62 -28.41
N PRO A 391 17.93 11.09 -28.38
CA PRO A 391 19.11 10.43 -28.93
C PRO A 391 19.74 9.40 -27.98
N HIS A 392 19.32 9.31 -26.73
CA HIS A 392 20.08 8.64 -25.67
C HIS A 392 20.31 7.13 -25.93
N HIS A 393 19.27 6.32 -25.99
CA HIS A 393 19.39 4.87 -26.20
C HIS A 393 19.90 4.50 -27.60
N ASP A 394 19.59 5.31 -28.62
CA ASP A 394 20.18 5.13 -29.95
C ASP A 394 21.69 5.37 -29.97
N ASN A 395 22.16 6.35 -29.20
CA ASN A 395 23.59 6.59 -28.99
C ASN A 395 24.22 5.47 -28.15
N GLU A 396 23.53 4.94 -27.14
CA GLU A 396 24.03 3.82 -26.34
C GLU A 396 24.20 2.53 -27.15
N LEU A 397 23.22 2.23 -28.01
CA LEU A 397 23.31 1.14 -28.98
C LEU A 397 24.54 1.32 -29.86
N ALA A 398 24.70 2.49 -30.48
CA ALA A 398 25.81 2.76 -31.38
C ALA A 398 27.17 2.66 -30.67
N GLN A 399 27.30 3.19 -29.46
CA GLN A 399 28.52 3.12 -28.65
C GLN A 399 28.88 1.69 -28.27
N SER A 400 27.90 0.93 -27.79
CA SER A 400 28.13 -0.43 -27.29
C SER A 400 28.38 -1.42 -28.42
N GLU A 401 27.62 -1.33 -29.51
CA GLU A 401 27.86 -2.12 -30.72
C GLU A 401 29.21 -1.79 -31.37
N ALA A 402 29.61 -0.51 -31.38
CA ALA A 402 30.93 -0.09 -31.87
C ALA A 402 32.08 -0.61 -30.99
N TYR A 403 31.92 -0.65 -29.66
CA TYR A 403 32.94 -1.15 -28.75
C TYR A 403 33.07 -2.67 -28.79
N HIS A 404 31.95 -3.39 -28.65
CA HIS A 404 31.92 -4.86 -28.66
C HIS A 404 32.06 -5.45 -30.07
N ASN A 405 31.95 -4.62 -31.11
CA ASN A 405 31.94 -5.03 -32.51
C ASN A 405 30.88 -6.13 -32.78
N CYS A 406 29.66 -5.88 -32.32
CA CYS A 406 28.51 -6.77 -32.45
C CYS A 406 27.32 -6.07 -33.12
N ASP A 407 26.38 -6.84 -33.67
CA ASP A 407 25.20 -6.30 -34.36
C ASP A 407 24.00 -6.06 -33.41
N ARG A 408 24.03 -6.65 -32.21
CA ARG A 408 22.94 -6.56 -31.22
C ARG A 408 23.45 -6.59 -29.79
N TRP A 409 23.56 -5.41 -29.19
CA TRP A 409 23.83 -5.28 -27.76
C TRP A 409 22.58 -5.52 -26.88
N VAL A 410 21.39 -5.15 -27.37
CA VAL A 410 20.13 -5.26 -26.62
C VAL A 410 19.08 -6.04 -27.43
N ASN A 411 18.40 -6.99 -26.78
CA ASN A 411 17.35 -7.78 -27.43
C ASN A 411 15.97 -7.07 -27.43
N TYR A 412 15.59 -6.46 -26.30
CA TYR A 412 14.29 -5.83 -26.11
C TYR A 412 14.39 -4.43 -25.47
N PHE A 413 13.82 -3.42 -26.13
CA PHE A 413 13.69 -2.07 -25.56
C PHE A 413 12.28 -1.79 -25.05
N LEU A 414 12.15 -1.49 -23.76
CA LEU A 414 10.89 -1.13 -23.09
C LEU A 414 10.87 0.37 -22.72
N HIS A 415 10.19 1.18 -23.52
CA HIS A 415 10.02 2.61 -23.27
C HIS A 415 8.64 2.94 -22.67
N THR A 416 8.61 3.55 -21.48
CA THR A 416 7.34 4.01 -20.87
C THR A 416 6.84 5.28 -21.55
N GLY A 417 5.54 5.36 -21.82
CA GLY A 417 4.94 6.54 -22.41
C GLY A 417 4.94 7.76 -21.47
N HIS A 418 4.88 8.96 -22.06
CA HIS A 418 4.91 10.22 -21.32
C HIS A 418 3.76 10.39 -20.34
N LEU A 419 4.04 11.14 -19.27
CA LEU A 419 3.02 11.70 -18.40
C LEU A 419 2.71 13.14 -18.81
N HIS A 420 1.43 13.44 -19.00
CA HIS A 420 0.91 14.79 -19.17
C HIS A 420 0.05 15.15 -17.95
N ILE A 421 -0.07 16.44 -17.65
CA ILE A 421 -1.02 16.95 -16.65
C ILE A 421 -1.93 17.93 -17.36
N GLU A 422 -3.24 17.66 -17.32
CA GLU A 422 -4.27 18.50 -17.96
C GLU A 422 -3.95 18.81 -19.43
N GLY A 423 -3.42 17.81 -20.16
CA GLY A 423 -3.04 17.93 -21.56
C GLY A 423 -1.68 18.58 -21.85
N LEU A 424 -0.98 19.15 -20.88
CA LEU A 424 0.35 19.75 -21.05
C LEU A 424 1.48 18.75 -20.72
N LYS A 425 2.57 18.79 -21.50
CA LYS A 425 3.79 18.03 -21.19
C LYS A 425 4.39 18.60 -19.90
N MET A 426 4.63 17.74 -18.92
CA MET A 426 5.43 18.12 -17.75
C MET A 426 6.91 18.13 -18.09
N SER A 427 7.63 19.18 -17.69
CA SER A 427 9.08 19.19 -17.75
C SER A 427 9.70 19.98 -16.60
N LYS A 428 10.90 19.56 -16.17
CA LYS A 428 11.70 20.35 -15.21
C LYS A 428 12.08 21.71 -15.79
N SER A 429 12.29 21.80 -17.10
CA SER A 429 12.69 23.03 -17.78
C SER A 429 11.64 24.14 -17.68
N LEU A 430 10.36 23.76 -17.61
CA LEU A 430 9.22 24.68 -17.49
C LEU A 430 8.82 24.97 -16.03
N LYS A 431 9.45 24.30 -15.04
CA LYS A 431 9.04 24.28 -13.63
C LYS A 431 7.53 24.01 -13.43
N ASN A 432 6.88 23.36 -14.39
CA ASN A 432 5.45 23.02 -14.38
C ASN A 432 5.20 21.58 -13.90
N PHE A 433 6.08 21.06 -13.03
CA PHE A 433 6.04 19.67 -12.58
C PHE A 433 5.53 19.59 -11.15
N ILE A 434 4.79 18.51 -10.86
CA ILE A 434 4.41 18.15 -9.50
C ILE A 434 5.47 17.19 -8.95
N THR A 435 6.08 17.57 -7.83
CA THR A 435 7.05 16.72 -7.13
C THR A 435 6.37 15.47 -6.56
N ILE A 436 7.16 14.45 -6.26
CA ILE A 436 6.63 13.26 -5.56
C ILE A 436 6.12 13.63 -4.16
N ASP A 437 6.75 14.60 -3.51
CA ASP A 437 6.31 15.06 -2.20
C ASP A 437 4.92 15.71 -2.25
N GLU A 438 4.72 16.67 -3.15
CA GLU A 438 3.45 17.38 -3.33
C GLU A 438 2.30 16.43 -3.69
N ILE A 439 2.54 15.45 -4.58
CA ILE A 439 1.48 14.55 -5.01
C ILE A 439 1.10 13.56 -3.90
N LEU A 440 2.06 13.13 -3.09
CA LEU A 440 1.81 12.21 -1.98
C LEU A 440 1.08 12.88 -0.80
N GLN A 441 1.06 14.21 -0.73
CA GLN A 441 0.18 14.95 0.18
C GLN A 441 -1.30 14.87 -0.24
N ARG A 442 -1.58 14.60 -1.53
CA ARG A 442 -2.94 14.55 -2.10
C ARG A 442 -3.46 13.13 -2.32
N PHE A 443 -2.58 12.21 -2.72
CA PHE A 443 -2.95 10.84 -3.09
C PHE A 443 -1.97 9.83 -2.49
N THR A 444 -2.44 8.63 -2.19
CA THR A 444 -1.56 7.57 -1.66
C THR A 444 -0.71 6.96 -2.77
N ALA A 445 0.42 6.35 -2.40
CA ALA A 445 1.25 5.59 -3.34
C ALA A 445 0.44 4.51 -4.08
N ARG A 446 -0.47 3.82 -3.38
CA ARG A 446 -1.38 2.82 -3.96
C ARG A 446 -2.27 3.42 -5.04
N GLN A 447 -2.83 4.61 -4.81
CA GLN A 447 -3.67 5.31 -5.80
C GLN A 447 -2.86 5.71 -7.03
N LEU A 448 -1.64 6.21 -6.86
CA LEU A 448 -0.76 6.55 -7.99
C LEU A 448 -0.40 5.31 -8.82
N ARG A 449 -0.12 4.18 -8.17
CA ARG A 449 0.14 2.90 -8.84
C ARG A 449 -1.09 2.40 -9.61
N LEU A 450 -2.28 2.47 -9.00
CA LEU A 450 -3.54 2.13 -9.68
C LEU A 450 -3.76 3.01 -10.92
N ALA A 451 -3.47 4.31 -10.84
CA ALA A 451 -3.58 5.22 -11.98
C ALA A 451 -2.69 4.78 -13.16
N PHE A 452 -1.45 4.34 -12.87
CA PHE A 452 -0.54 3.85 -13.91
C PHE A 452 -0.92 2.47 -14.45
N LEU A 453 -1.55 1.61 -13.64
CA LEU A 453 -2.04 0.28 -14.05
C LEU A 453 -3.29 0.37 -14.93
N SER A 454 -4.12 1.40 -14.76
CA SER A 454 -5.32 1.68 -15.57
C SER A 454 -5.01 2.05 -17.02
N GLN A 455 -3.73 2.28 -17.37
CA GLN A 455 -3.29 2.62 -18.73
C GLN A 455 -2.19 1.66 -19.18
N LEU A 456 -2.06 1.46 -20.50
CA LEU A 456 -0.94 0.68 -21.04
C LEU A 456 0.40 1.34 -20.67
N TRP A 457 1.40 0.55 -20.31
CA TRP A 457 2.69 1.05 -19.81
C TRP A 457 3.46 1.89 -20.86
N ASN A 458 3.32 1.56 -22.14
CA ASN A 458 3.94 2.26 -23.26
C ASN A 458 3.08 3.42 -23.82
N ALA A 459 1.85 3.58 -23.33
CA ALA A 459 0.96 4.65 -23.76
C ALA A 459 1.21 5.94 -22.98
N LYS A 460 0.89 7.07 -23.63
CA LYS A 460 0.80 8.38 -22.99
C LYS A 460 -0.31 8.35 -21.94
N VAL A 461 -0.02 8.87 -20.75
CA VAL A 461 -0.98 9.01 -19.65
C VAL A 461 -1.26 10.48 -19.42
N ASP A 462 -2.53 10.85 -19.40
CA ASP A 462 -2.97 12.17 -18.97
C ASP A 462 -3.43 12.08 -17.52
N PHE A 463 -2.66 12.69 -16.63
CA PHE A 463 -2.96 12.74 -15.21
C PHE A 463 -3.91 13.90 -14.95
N SER A 464 -5.09 13.56 -14.43
CA SER A 464 -6.13 14.52 -14.10
C SER A 464 -6.76 14.19 -12.76
N GLU A 465 -7.33 15.21 -12.11
CA GLU A 465 -8.06 15.01 -10.87
C GLU A 465 -9.31 14.15 -11.07
N SER A 466 -9.93 14.18 -12.26
CA SER A 466 -11.05 13.32 -12.61
C SER A 466 -10.67 11.84 -12.70
N LEU A 467 -9.49 11.51 -13.25
CA LEU A 467 -8.96 10.14 -13.25
C LEU A 467 -8.77 9.63 -11.81
N MET A 468 -8.15 10.45 -10.96
CA MET A 468 -7.80 10.07 -9.59
C MET A 468 -9.03 9.95 -8.69
N LEU A 469 -9.92 10.94 -8.69
CA LEU A 469 -11.10 10.97 -7.82
C LEU A 469 -12.26 10.11 -8.34
N GLY A 470 -12.32 9.88 -9.64
CA GLY A 470 -13.34 9.05 -10.29
C GLY A 470 -12.92 7.59 -10.38
N GLU A 471 -12.09 7.26 -11.36
CA GLU A 471 -11.78 5.87 -11.71
C GLU A 471 -10.96 5.18 -10.62
N VAL A 472 -9.81 5.75 -10.25
CA VAL A 472 -8.86 5.14 -9.32
C VAL A 472 -9.50 4.90 -7.96
N LYS A 473 -10.17 5.91 -7.40
CA LYS A 473 -10.87 5.79 -6.12
C LYS A 473 -11.99 4.74 -6.15
N THR A 474 -12.69 4.61 -7.28
CA THR A 474 -13.74 3.59 -7.45
C THR A 474 -13.15 2.19 -7.48
N VAL A 475 -12.02 2.00 -8.18
CA VAL A 475 -11.30 0.72 -8.22
C VAL A 475 -10.82 0.34 -6.82
N GLU A 476 -10.16 1.26 -6.12
CA GLU A 476 -9.69 1.05 -4.75
C GLU A 476 -10.84 0.72 -3.79
N ALA A 477 -11.93 1.49 -3.82
CA ALA A 477 -13.11 1.27 -2.99
C ALA A 477 -13.77 -0.10 -3.25
N THR A 478 -13.79 -0.55 -4.51
CA THR A 478 -14.33 -1.86 -4.88
C THR A 478 -13.58 -2.99 -4.17
N PHE A 479 -12.24 -2.97 -4.21
CA PHE A 479 -11.42 -3.96 -3.55
C PHE A 479 -11.46 -3.83 -2.02
N ASN A 480 -11.46 -2.61 -1.46
CA ASN A 480 -11.63 -2.36 -0.03
C ASN A 480 -12.91 -3.01 0.52
N ASN A 481 -14.05 -2.74 -0.12
CA ASN A 481 -15.34 -3.25 0.30
C ASN A 481 -15.41 -4.78 0.20
N PHE A 482 -14.83 -5.35 -0.87
CA PHE A 482 -14.73 -6.79 -1.04
C PHE A 482 -13.90 -7.43 0.08
N PHE A 483 -12.70 -6.92 0.34
CA PHE A 483 -11.83 -7.44 1.39
C PHE A 483 -12.45 -7.31 2.78
N ALA A 484 -13.08 -6.18 3.11
CA ALA A 484 -13.76 -5.99 4.39
C ALA A 484 -14.92 -6.99 4.57
N THR A 485 -15.72 -7.20 3.51
CA THR A 485 -16.83 -8.17 3.52
C THR A 485 -16.32 -9.59 3.74
N VAL A 486 -15.30 -10.02 3.00
CA VAL A 486 -14.77 -11.38 3.11
C VAL A 486 -14.07 -11.59 4.46
N LYS A 487 -13.30 -10.61 4.96
CA LYS A 487 -12.70 -10.67 6.31
C LYS A 487 -13.75 -10.90 7.38
N ALA A 488 -14.86 -10.14 7.34
CA ALA A 488 -15.95 -10.29 8.29
C ALA A 488 -16.61 -11.68 8.21
N LEU A 489 -16.81 -12.21 7.00
CA LEU A 489 -17.37 -13.56 6.78
C LEU A 489 -16.43 -14.66 7.29
N VAL A 490 -15.13 -14.57 6.98
CA VAL A 490 -14.11 -15.53 7.43
C VAL A 490 -13.96 -15.49 8.95
N SER A 491 -13.95 -14.30 9.55
CA SER A 491 -13.90 -14.11 11.01
C SER A 491 -15.11 -14.73 11.70
N ARG A 492 -16.32 -14.52 11.16
CA ARG A 492 -17.55 -15.14 11.67
C ARG A 492 -17.50 -16.66 11.57
N TYR A 493 -17.02 -17.21 10.46
CA TYR A 493 -16.94 -18.67 10.26
C TYR A 493 -15.94 -19.34 11.21
N ARG A 494 -14.83 -18.66 11.50
CA ARG A 494 -13.79 -19.16 12.42
C ARG A 494 -14.12 -18.96 13.91
N SER A 495 -15.22 -18.28 14.23
CA SER A 495 -15.63 -18.05 15.61
C SER A 495 -16.02 -19.38 16.29
N PRO A 496 -15.63 -19.61 17.57
CA PRO A 496 -15.92 -20.86 18.29
C PRO A 496 -17.42 -21.21 18.41
N SER A 497 -18.29 -20.22 18.23
CA SER A 497 -19.74 -20.38 18.25
C SER A 497 -20.32 -20.96 16.96
N HIS A 498 -19.52 -21.07 15.89
CA HIS A 498 -19.94 -21.67 14.63
C HIS A 498 -19.76 -23.19 14.68
N GLN A 499 -20.85 -23.94 14.85
CA GLN A 499 -20.84 -25.40 14.69
C GLN A 499 -20.85 -25.74 13.20
N ALA A 500 -19.89 -26.57 12.77
CA ALA A 500 -19.87 -27.13 11.42
C ALA A 500 -21.19 -27.89 11.18
N ASP A 501 -21.96 -27.46 10.19
CA ASP A 501 -23.25 -28.05 9.82
C ASP A 501 -23.11 -29.40 9.09
N GLY A 502 -21.88 -29.83 8.80
CA GLY A 502 -21.56 -31.08 8.10
C GLY A 502 -21.94 -31.08 6.62
N LEU A 503 -22.36 -29.95 6.06
CA LEU A 503 -22.89 -29.83 4.70
C LEU A 503 -21.88 -29.15 3.75
N HIS A 504 -20.70 -29.76 3.59
CA HIS A 504 -19.70 -29.32 2.60
C HIS A 504 -19.99 -29.84 1.18
N ARG A 505 -21.24 -29.74 0.71
CA ARG A 505 -21.58 -30.18 -0.65
C ARG A 505 -21.12 -29.14 -1.67
N TYR A 506 -20.46 -29.62 -2.71
CA TYR A 506 -20.01 -28.80 -3.83
C TYR A 506 -21.08 -28.82 -4.93
N ASN A 507 -22.00 -27.86 -4.88
CA ASN A 507 -23.21 -27.84 -5.70
C ASN A 507 -22.92 -27.25 -7.09
N ALA A 508 -23.97 -26.93 -7.84
CA ALA A 508 -23.83 -26.39 -9.19
C ALA A 508 -23.22 -24.98 -9.16
N GLU A 509 -23.55 -24.22 -8.13
CA GLU A 509 -23.15 -22.84 -7.91
C GLU A 509 -21.66 -22.72 -7.58
N GLU A 510 -21.11 -23.60 -6.71
CA GLU A 510 -19.67 -23.65 -6.45
C GLU A 510 -18.89 -24.10 -7.69
N ARG A 511 -19.45 -25.04 -8.46
CA ARG A 511 -18.87 -25.48 -9.74
C ARG A 511 -18.82 -24.36 -10.76
N GLU A 512 -19.91 -23.60 -10.87
CA GLU A 512 -19.97 -22.47 -11.78
C GLU A 512 -18.98 -21.37 -11.37
N LEU A 513 -18.99 -20.95 -10.10
CA LEU A 513 -18.06 -19.92 -9.61
C LEU A 513 -16.60 -20.34 -9.85
N THR A 514 -16.28 -21.61 -9.60
CA THR A 514 -14.91 -22.13 -9.78
C THR A 514 -14.51 -22.24 -11.25
N ALA A 515 -15.42 -22.68 -12.12
CA ALA A 515 -15.17 -22.70 -13.55
C ALA A 515 -14.92 -21.27 -14.08
N ARG A 516 -15.71 -20.29 -13.63
CA ARG A 516 -15.50 -18.88 -13.96
C ARG A 516 -14.20 -18.33 -13.40
N PHE A 517 -13.84 -18.71 -12.18
CA PHE A 517 -12.57 -18.32 -11.57
C PHE A 517 -11.37 -18.84 -12.37
N HIS A 518 -11.36 -20.13 -12.75
CA HIS A 518 -10.28 -20.69 -13.58
C HIS A 518 -10.21 -20.02 -14.96
N ALA A 519 -11.37 -19.73 -15.59
CA ALA A 519 -11.41 -18.98 -16.84
C ALA A 519 -10.82 -17.56 -16.67
N ALA A 520 -11.10 -16.89 -15.55
CA ALA A 520 -10.52 -15.59 -15.24
C ALA A 520 -9.00 -15.66 -14.98
N GLN A 521 -8.49 -16.73 -14.35
CA GLN A 521 -7.05 -16.94 -14.20
C GLN A 521 -6.35 -17.09 -15.57
N ALA A 522 -6.95 -17.86 -16.49
CA ALA A 522 -6.44 -18.02 -17.84
C ALA A 522 -6.50 -16.70 -18.64
N ALA A 523 -7.60 -15.94 -18.53
CA ALA A 523 -7.73 -14.62 -19.15
C ALA A 523 -6.72 -13.62 -18.58
N PHE A 524 -6.50 -13.62 -17.27
CA PHE A 524 -5.52 -12.77 -16.60
C PHE A 524 -4.11 -13.08 -17.11
N ARG A 525 -3.76 -14.36 -17.25
CA ARG A 525 -2.49 -14.79 -17.87
C ARG A 525 -2.37 -14.27 -19.29
N ALA A 526 -3.41 -14.44 -20.12
CA ALA A 526 -3.42 -13.97 -21.50
C ALA A 526 -3.23 -12.45 -21.61
N ALA A 527 -3.86 -11.67 -20.72
CA ALA A 527 -3.67 -10.22 -20.65
C ALA A 527 -2.21 -9.85 -20.31
N LEU A 528 -1.61 -10.50 -19.32
CA LEU A 528 -0.20 -10.25 -18.98
C LEU A 528 0.77 -10.71 -20.08
N CYS A 529 0.47 -11.80 -20.78
CA CYS A 529 1.23 -12.25 -21.95
C CYS A 529 1.11 -11.29 -23.14
N ASP A 530 0.06 -10.46 -23.20
CA ASP A 530 -0.14 -9.48 -24.27
C ASP A 530 0.57 -8.15 -23.97
N SER A 531 1.88 -8.19 -23.78
CA SER A 531 2.71 -7.03 -23.45
C SER A 531 2.29 -6.37 -22.14
N PHE A 532 2.11 -7.17 -21.09
CA PHE A 532 1.80 -6.71 -19.74
C PHE A 532 0.55 -5.82 -19.69
N ASN A 533 -0.55 -6.26 -20.30
CA ASN A 533 -1.78 -5.48 -20.39
C ASN A 533 -2.48 -5.38 -19.02
N THR A 534 -1.97 -4.51 -18.16
CA THR A 534 -2.48 -4.28 -16.81
C THR A 534 -3.88 -3.68 -16.75
N PRO A 535 -4.34 -2.83 -17.69
CA PRO A 535 -5.73 -2.38 -17.71
C PRO A 535 -6.71 -3.56 -17.82
N GLU A 536 -6.48 -4.46 -18.78
CA GLU A 536 -7.31 -5.65 -18.96
C GLU A 536 -7.23 -6.58 -17.74
N ALA A 537 -6.03 -6.74 -17.17
CA ALA A 537 -5.84 -7.52 -15.94
C ALA A 537 -6.67 -6.96 -14.77
N LEU A 538 -6.75 -5.63 -14.60
CA LEU A 538 -7.59 -4.99 -13.58
C LEU A 538 -9.09 -5.21 -13.82
N ILE A 539 -9.54 -5.17 -15.08
CA ILE A 539 -10.93 -5.47 -15.45
C ILE A 539 -11.29 -6.89 -15.03
N ILE A 540 -10.42 -7.86 -15.34
CA ILE A 540 -10.61 -9.28 -14.99
C ILE A 540 -10.69 -9.46 -13.46
N LEU A 541 -9.80 -8.81 -12.69
CA LEU A 541 -9.85 -8.87 -11.23
C LEU A 541 -11.16 -8.30 -10.66
N ARG A 542 -11.66 -7.20 -11.23
CA ARG A 542 -12.96 -6.61 -10.83
C ARG A 542 -14.14 -7.52 -11.17
N ASP A 543 -14.09 -8.22 -12.31
CA ASP A 543 -15.11 -9.22 -12.68
C ASP A 543 -15.13 -10.39 -11.69
N VAL A 544 -13.95 -10.89 -11.28
CA VAL A 544 -13.84 -11.94 -10.23
C VAL A 544 -14.47 -11.46 -8.91
N VAL A 545 -14.18 -10.23 -8.48
CA VAL A 545 -14.79 -9.63 -7.29
C VAL A 545 -16.32 -9.55 -7.42
N SER A 546 -16.81 -9.06 -8.56
CA SER A 546 -18.24 -8.93 -8.84
C SER A 546 -18.96 -10.28 -8.75
N ARG A 547 -18.45 -11.31 -9.43
CA ARG A 547 -19.03 -12.66 -9.42
C ARG A 547 -19.00 -13.30 -8.03
N THR A 548 -17.91 -13.10 -7.30
CA THR A 548 -17.80 -13.61 -5.93
C THR A 548 -18.83 -12.94 -5.01
N ASN A 549 -19.04 -11.63 -5.14
CA ASN A 549 -20.10 -10.92 -4.41
C ASN A 549 -21.50 -11.41 -4.78
N VAL A 550 -21.77 -11.70 -6.06
CA VAL A 550 -23.04 -12.30 -6.48
C VAL A 550 -23.26 -13.66 -5.80
N TYR A 551 -22.23 -14.52 -5.77
CA TYR A 551 -22.30 -15.81 -5.07
C TYR A 551 -22.53 -15.65 -3.56
N ILE A 552 -21.80 -14.73 -2.91
CA ILE A 552 -21.97 -14.41 -1.47
C ILE A 552 -23.43 -14.02 -1.17
N ASN A 553 -23.99 -13.13 -1.98
CA ASN A 553 -25.35 -12.63 -1.79
C ASN A 553 -26.43 -13.70 -2.09
N ALA A 554 -26.17 -14.59 -3.05
CA ALA A 554 -27.11 -15.65 -3.42
C ALA A 554 -27.17 -16.80 -2.39
N GLN A 555 -26.02 -17.20 -1.82
CA GLN A 555 -25.95 -18.37 -0.92
C GLN A 555 -26.32 -18.08 0.54
N GLY A 556 -26.11 -16.85 1.04
CA GLY A 556 -26.48 -16.50 2.40
C GLY A 556 -25.87 -17.45 3.45
N SER A 557 -26.70 -18.31 4.08
CA SER A 557 -26.25 -19.27 5.12
C SER A 557 -25.58 -20.53 4.58
N SER A 558 -25.75 -20.90 3.31
CA SER A 558 -25.12 -22.07 2.67
C SER A 558 -23.78 -21.76 2.00
N LEU A 559 -23.18 -20.62 2.35
CA LEU A 559 -21.97 -20.11 1.72
C LEU A 559 -20.77 -21.04 1.94
N ASN A 560 -20.11 -21.46 0.85
CA ASN A 560 -18.81 -22.10 0.95
C ASN A 560 -17.72 -21.03 1.16
N ILE A 561 -17.45 -20.73 2.44
CA ILE A 561 -16.46 -19.71 2.82
C ILE A 561 -15.04 -20.06 2.36
N GLY A 562 -14.68 -21.34 2.26
CA GLY A 562 -13.35 -21.78 1.84
C GLY A 562 -13.07 -21.40 0.39
N LEU A 563 -14.07 -21.56 -0.49
CA LEU A 563 -13.99 -21.12 -1.87
C LEU A 563 -13.87 -19.58 -1.98
N VAL A 564 -14.68 -18.85 -1.22
CA VAL A 564 -14.63 -17.38 -1.18
C VAL A 564 -13.27 -16.88 -0.68
N GLU A 565 -12.74 -17.46 0.40
CA GLU A 565 -11.43 -17.12 0.94
C GLU A 565 -10.32 -17.42 -0.07
N TYR A 566 -10.37 -18.57 -0.74
CA TYR A 566 -9.39 -18.95 -1.75
C TYR A 566 -9.33 -17.96 -2.93
N ILE A 567 -10.49 -17.62 -3.50
CA ILE A 567 -10.59 -16.63 -4.59
C ILE A 567 -10.08 -15.26 -4.12
N THR A 568 -10.47 -14.86 -2.91
CA THR A 568 -10.08 -13.55 -2.35
C THR A 568 -8.58 -13.44 -2.14
N LYS A 569 -7.93 -14.50 -1.64
CA LYS A 569 -6.48 -14.56 -1.50
C LYS A 569 -5.78 -14.45 -2.85
N TRP A 570 -6.29 -15.12 -3.88
CA TRP A 570 -5.73 -14.99 -5.23
C TRP A 570 -5.83 -13.54 -5.75
N VAL A 571 -6.99 -12.90 -5.61
CA VAL A 571 -7.17 -11.48 -6.00
C VAL A 571 -6.19 -10.58 -5.24
N ALA A 572 -6.08 -10.74 -3.93
CA ALA A 572 -5.13 -9.99 -3.10
C ALA A 572 -3.68 -10.20 -3.55
N ASN A 573 -3.30 -11.43 -3.91
CA ASN A 573 -1.96 -11.75 -4.40
C ASN A 573 -1.65 -11.08 -5.74
N MET A 574 -2.59 -11.08 -6.69
CA MET A 574 -2.39 -10.40 -7.98
C MET A 574 -2.24 -8.88 -7.81
N LEU A 575 -3.04 -8.27 -6.93
CA LEU A 575 -2.93 -6.84 -6.63
C LEU A 575 -1.61 -6.49 -5.93
N ARG A 576 -1.16 -7.33 -4.99
CA ARG A 576 0.15 -7.16 -4.33
C ARG A 576 1.32 -7.38 -5.27
N MET A 577 1.20 -8.28 -6.24
CA MET A 577 2.20 -8.44 -7.30
C MET A 577 2.40 -7.13 -8.07
N PHE A 578 1.35 -6.34 -8.33
CA PHE A 578 1.50 -5.00 -8.92
C PHE A 578 2.09 -3.93 -7.96
N GLY A 579 2.43 -4.30 -6.72
CA GLY A 579 2.95 -3.40 -5.69
C GLY A 579 1.88 -2.54 -5.01
N LEU A 580 0.59 -2.94 -5.08
CA LEU A 580 -0.52 -2.22 -4.45
C LEU A 580 -0.66 -2.48 -2.94
N GLY A 581 0.18 -3.33 -2.37
CA GLY A 581 0.12 -3.74 -0.96
C GLY A 581 1.44 -4.36 -0.50
N GLU A 582 1.59 -4.55 0.81
CA GLU A 582 2.80 -5.07 1.48
C GLU A 582 2.42 -6.18 2.49
N GLY A 583 3.36 -6.99 2.98
CA GLY A 583 3.10 -8.07 3.96
C GLY A 583 3.03 -9.49 3.36
N GLN A 584 2.69 -10.49 4.18
CA GLN A 584 2.77 -11.91 3.82
C GLN A 584 1.64 -12.36 2.88
N VAL A 585 1.96 -13.25 1.92
CA VAL A 585 1.08 -13.77 0.85
C VAL A 585 -0.24 -14.38 1.35
N GLU A 586 -0.34 -14.75 2.63
CA GLU A 586 -1.52 -15.42 3.18
C GLU A 586 -2.63 -14.47 3.69
N GLU A 587 -2.34 -13.18 3.84
CA GLU A 587 -3.29 -12.20 4.37
C GLU A 587 -4.36 -11.77 3.35
N ILE A 588 -5.61 -11.61 3.80
CA ILE A 588 -6.69 -11.00 3.02
C ILE A 588 -6.54 -9.48 3.05
N GLY A 589 -6.67 -8.81 1.91
CA GLY A 589 -6.58 -7.36 1.81
C GLY A 589 -5.32 -6.90 1.09
N TRP A 590 -4.96 -5.63 1.31
CA TRP A 590 -3.69 -5.07 0.82
C TRP A 590 -2.49 -5.52 1.66
N GLY A 591 -2.74 -6.09 2.85
CA GLY A 591 -1.75 -6.49 3.86
C GLY A 591 -1.44 -5.37 4.86
N GLN A 592 -0.23 -5.30 5.40
CA GLN A 592 0.17 -4.29 6.40
C GLN A 592 0.53 -2.99 5.67
N ASP A 593 -0.37 -2.01 5.61
CA ASP A 593 -0.02 -0.67 5.13
C ASP A 593 0.89 0.00 6.19
N ALA A 594 2.15 0.28 5.84
CA ALA A 594 3.15 0.89 6.72
C ALA A 594 2.78 2.30 7.25
N ASP A 595 1.71 2.91 6.74
CA ASP A 595 1.19 4.23 7.15
C ASP A 595 0.26 4.18 8.38
N GLU A 596 -0.11 3.00 8.88
CA GLU A 596 -0.66 2.90 10.23
C GLU A 596 0.50 2.90 11.22
N GLY A 597 0.86 4.11 11.67
CA GLY A 597 2.05 4.42 12.48
C GLY A 597 2.47 3.37 13.51
N ALA A 598 3.79 3.26 13.66
CA ALA A 598 4.49 2.50 14.70
C ALA A 598 3.72 2.52 16.03
N GLY A 599 3.05 1.41 16.34
CA GLY A 599 2.14 1.28 17.49
C GLY A 599 0.79 0.64 17.20
N GLY A 600 0.60 0.00 16.04
CA GLY A 600 -0.63 -0.68 15.62
C GLY A 600 -1.10 -1.77 16.60
N VAL A 601 -1.79 -1.35 17.67
CA VAL A 601 -2.70 -2.20 18.44
C VAL A 601 -3.68 -2.79 17.44
N ASN A 602 -3.78 -4.13 17.37
CA ASN A 602 -4.76 -4.81 16.54
C ASN A 602 -6.18 -4.45 16.99
N ARG A 603 -6.68 -3.31 16.53
CA ARG A 603 -7.98 -2.73 16.89
C ARG A 603 -9.11 -3.68 16.53
N GLU A 604 -9.00 -4.36 15.38
CA GLU A 604 -9.97 -5.37 14.97
C GLU A 604 -9.97 -6.54 15.97
N GLY A 605 -8.81 -7.14 16.26
CA GLY A 605 -8.69 -8.23 17.24
C GLY A 605 -9.16 -7.84 18.66
N MET A 606 -8.95 -6.58 19.06
CA MET A 606 -9.39 -6.06 20.35
C MET A 606 -10.90 -5.80 20.40
N LEU A 607 -11.48 -5.23 19.35
CA LEU A 607 -12.88 -4.78 19.34
C LEU A 607 -13.86 -5.88 18.90
N MET A 608 -13.43 -6.81 18.05
CA MET A 608 -14.32 -7.83 17.47
C MET A 608 -15.07 -8.68 18.50
N PRO A 609 -14.48 -9.13 19.63
CA PRO A 609 -15.22 -9.85 20.66
C PRO A 609 -16.41 -9.05 21.23
N TYR A 610 -16.20 -7.75 21.49
CA TYR A 610 -17.26 -6.86 21.98
C TYR A 610 -18.36 -6.64 20.94
N LEU A 611 -17.97 -6.40 19.69
CA LEU A 611 -18.90 -6.18 18.59
C LEU A 611 -19.74 -7.44 18.29
N GLN A 612 -19.13 -8.63 18.37
CA GLN A 612 -19.83 -9.91 18.19
C GLN A 612 -20.85 -10.17 19.30
N THR A 613 -20.50 -9.90 20.56
CA THR A 613 -21.43 -10.01 21.70
C THR A 613 -22.62 -9.05 21.54
N MET A 614 -22.36 -7.79 21.20
CA MET A 614 -23.43 -6.80 20.98
C MET A 614 -24.31 -7.13 19.77
N SER A 615 -23.73 -7.62 18.67
CA SER A 615 -24.50 -8.06 17.49
C SER A 615 -25.41 -9.23 17.82
N SER A 616 -24.90 -10.23 18.55
CA SER A 616 -25.67 -11.43 18.95
C SER A 616 -26.84 -11.07 19.87
N PHE A 617 -26.62 -10.17 20.83
CA PHE A 617 -27.67 -9.64 21.68
C PHE A 617 -28.75 -8.91 20.86
N ARG A 618 -28.35 -8.01 19.96
CA ARG A 618 -29.27 -7.27 19.08
C ARG A 618 -30.10 -8.20 18.19
N ASP A 619 -29.50 -9.25 17.63
CA ASP A 619 -30.22 -10.22 16.79
C ASP A 619 -31.22 -11.04 17.61
N SER A 620 -30.88 -11.39 18.86
CA SER A 620 -31.79 -12.09 19.79
C SER A 620 -32.99 -11.21 20.17
N VAL A 621 -32.75 -9.93 20.49
CA VAL A 621 -33.82 -8.95 20.74
C VAL A 621 -34.70 -8.77 19.49
N ARG A 622 -34.10 -8.66 18.31
CA ARG A 622 -34.83 -8.54 17.04
C ARG A 622 -35.72 -9.77 16.78
N LYS A 623 -35.23 -10.97 17.07
CA LYS A 623 -36.00 -12.21 16.90
C LYS A 623 -37.24 -12.25 17.80
N ILE A 624 -37.10 -11.86 19.07
CA ILE A 624 -38.22 -11.76 20.01
C ILE A 624 -39.22 -10.70 19.56
N ALA A 625 -38.73 -9.53 19.13
CA ALA A 625 -39.57 -8.44 18.64
C ALA A 625 -40.38 -8.82 17.39
N ILE A 626 -39.78 -9.59 16.47
CA ILE A 626 -40.48 -10.13 15.29
C ILE A 626 -41.54 -11.17 15.68
N ALA A 627 -41.25 -12.01 16.69
CA ALA A 627 -42.15 -13.08 17.12
C ALA A 627 -43.44 -12.60 17.82
N LYS A 628 -43.46 -11.37 18.37
CA LYS A 628 -44.62 -10.71 18.99
C LYS A 628 -45.36 -11.55 20.06
N GLY A 629 -44.64 -12.30 20.89
CA GLY A 629 -45.24 -13.08 21.98
C GLY A 629 -45.64 -12.22 23.19
N ASP A 630 -46.64 -12.66 23.96
CA ASP A 630 -47.11 -11.97 25.18
C ASP A 630 -46.02 -11.88 26.28
N THR A 631 -44.99 -12.73 26.20
CA THR A 631 -43.84 -12.77 27.11
C THR A 631 -42.62 -11.99 26.61
N ALA A 632 -42.71 -11.31 25.46
CA ALA A 632 -41.56 -10.67 24.81
C ALA A 632 -40.80 -9.71 25.71
N LEU A 633 -41.50 -8.93 26.54
CA LEU A 633 -40.86 -7.96 27.45
C LEU A 633 -40.04 -8.66 28.55
N LYS A 634 -40.56 -9.78 29.07
CA LYS A 634 -39.86 -10.61 30.07
C LYS A 634 -38.64 -11.31 29.46
N GLU A 635 -38.76 -11.77 28.22
CA GLU A 635 -37.66 -12.42 27.50
C GLU A 635 -36.55 -11.44 27.13
N ILE A 636 -36.88 -10.20 26.73
CA ILE A 636 -35.90 -9.14 26.49
C ILE A 636 -35.16 -8.77 27.77
N LEU A 637 -35.86 -8.64 28.90
CA LEU A 637 -35.21 -8.37 30.20
C LEU A 637 -34.26 -9.51 30.59
N ALA A 638 -34.65 -10.77 30.36
CA ALA A 638 -33.78 -11.92 30.60
C ALA A 638 -32.55 -11.93 29.67
N LEU A 639 -32.67 -11.46 28.43
CA LEU A 639 -31.50 -11.26 27.55
C LEU A 639 -30.60 -10.14 28.05
N CYS A 640 -31.15 -9.04 28.58
CA CYS A 640 -30.35 -7.97 29.18
C CYS A 640 -29.56 -8.50 30.38
N ASP A 641 -30.20 -9.31 31.23
CA ASP A 641 -29.53 -9.97 32.36
C ASP A 641 -28.44 -10.94 31.87
N SER A 642 -28.68 -11.71 30.81
CA SER A 642 -27.66 -12.59 30.22
C SER A 642 -26.47 -11.82 29.66
N LEU A 643 -26.72 -10.73 28.94
CA LEU A 643 -25.67 -9.87 28.39
C LEU A 643 -24.79 -9.31 29.52
N ARG A 644 -25.43 -8.79 30.58
CA ARG A 644 -24.75 -8.24 31.77
C ARG A 644 -23.96 -9.30 32.53
N ASP A 645 -24.60 -10.41 32.90
CA ASP A 645 -24.08 -11.35 33.89
C ASP A 645 -23.25 -12.49 33.29
N ASN A 646 -23.39 -12.77 31.99
CA ASN A 646 -22.74 -13.90 31.31
C ASN A 646 -21.89 -13.49 30.11
N ASP A 647 -22.41 -12.69 29.18
CA ASP A 647 -21.77 -12.52 27.87
C ASP A 647 -20.66 -11.46 27.89
N LEU A 648 -20.80 -10.41 28.71
CA LEU A 648 -19.80 -9.35 28.87
C LEU A 648 -18.69 -9.69 29.90
N VAL A 649 -18.97 -10.62 30.81
CA VAL A 649 -18.05 -11.05 31.88
C VAL A 649 -16.71 -11.62 31.34
N PRO A 650 -16.69 -12.54 30.34
CA PRO A 650 -15.47 -13.03 29.72
C PRO A 650 -14.68 -11.94 28.97
N LEU A 651 -15.35 -10.85 28.58
CA LEU A 651 -14.74 -9.71 27.90
C LEU A 651 -14.21 -8.65 28.87
N GLY A 652 -14.29 -8.90 30.18
CA GLY A 652 -13.81 -7.99 31.21
C GLY A 652 -14.68 -6.75 31.39
N VAL A 653 -15.96 -6.81 31.01
CA VAL A 653 -16.90 -5.70 31.15
C VAL A 653 -17.94 -6.05 32.21
N ALA A 654 -18.03 -5.20 33.24
CA ALA A 654 -19.09 -5.26 34.25
C ALA A 654 -20.07 -4.09 34.02
N LEU A 655 -21.38 -4.39 34.03
CA LEU A 655 -22.43 -3.39 34.01
C LEU A 655 -23.15 -3.38 35.36
N ASP A 656 -23.14 -2.23 36.03
CA ASP A 656 -23.86 -2.03 37.28
C ASP A 656 -25.09 -1.15 37.05
N ASP A 657 -26.29 -1.72 37.23
CA ASP A 657 -27.55 -0.99 37.06
C ASP A 657 -27.69 0.10 38.11
N GLN A 658 -27.92 1.33 37.66
CA GLN A 658 -28.13 2.49 38.51
C GLN A 658 -29.62 2.75 38.72
N PRO A 659 -30.00 3.43 39.83
CA PRO A 659 -31.40 3.74 40.13
C PRO A 659 -32.12 4.59 39.08
N ASP A 660 -31.38 5.29 38.22
CA ASP A 660 -31.90 6.12 37.12
C ASP A 660 -32.16 5.32 35.82
N GLY A 661 -31.95 4.00 35.85
CA GLY A 661 -32.13 3.10 34.70
C GLY A 661 -30.95 3.08 33.72
N LYS A 662 -29.83 3.74 34.03
CA LYS A 662 -28.59 3.64 33.25
C LYS A 662 -27.65 2.58 33.83
N ALA A 663 -26.81 2.01 32.99
CA ALA A 663 -25.75 1.10 33.43
C ALA A 663 -24.42 1.86 33.59
N LEU A 664 -23.75 1.68 34.73
CA LEU A 664 -22.37 2.10 34.91
C LEU A 664 -21.45 1.00 34.36
N VAL A 665 -20.59 1.37 33.41
CA VAL A 665 -19.67 0.43 32.74
C VAL A 665 -18.33 0.45 33.46
N LYS A 666 -17.79 -0.73 33.80
CA LYS A 666 -16.45 -0.90 34.38
C LYS A 666 -15.67 -1.94 33.60
N LEU A 667 -14.38 -1.68 33.40
CA LEU A 667 -13.43 -2.67 32.87
C LEU A 667 -12.71 -3.33 34.05
N VAL A 668 -12.81 -4.65 34.14
CA VAL A 668 -12.26 -5.47 35.22
C VAL A 668 -11.65 -6.73 34.59
N PRO A 669 -10.51 -7.25 35.09
CA PRO A 669 -9.93 -8.48 34.55
C PRO A 669 -10.97 -9.63 34.46
N PRO A 670 -11.09 -10.33 33.31
CA PRO A 670 -12.08 -11.39 33.13
C PRO A 670 -12.01 -12.47 34.21
N SER A 671 -10.81 -12.80 34.70
CA SER A 671 -10.59 -13.79 35.76
C SER A 671 -11.29 -13.42 37.07
N GLU A 672 -11.38 -12.14 37.41
CA GLU A 672 -12.03 -11.66 38.62
C GLU A 672 -13.56 -11.70 38.48
N LEU A 673 -14.08 -11.26 37.33
CA LEU A 673 -15.52 -11.29 37.05
C LEU A 673 -16.07 -12.71 36.96
N ILE A 674 -15.34 -13.63 36.29
CA ILE A 674 -15.71 -15.05 36.19
C ILE A 674 -15.76 -15.68 37.59
N LYS A 675 -14.74 -15.45 38.42
CA LYS A 675 -14.70 -15.95 39.80
C LYS A 675 -15.87 -15.41 40.63
N ALA A 676 -16.16 -14.11 40.54
CA ALA A 676 -17.28 -13.50 41.26
C ALA A 676 -18.65 -14.06 40.83
N ARG A 677 -18.85 -14.27 39.52
CA ARG A 677 -20.06 -14.91 38.97
C ARG A 677 -20.24 -16.34 39.49
N ASP A 678 -19.18 -17.14 39.43
CA ASP A 678 -19.22 -18.55 39.81
C ASP A 678 -19.43 -18.71 41.33
N GLU A 679 -18.83 -17.85 42.16
CA GLU A 679 -19.09 -17.80 43.60
C GLU A 679 -20.55 -17.40 43.92
N LYS A 680 -21.11 -16.42 43.19
CA LYS A 680 -22.52 -16.01 43.32
C LYS A 680 -23.46 -17.15 42.94
N LYS A 681 -23.17 -17.86 41.84
CA LYS A 681 -23.92 -19.02 41.38
C LYS A 681 -23.85 -20.18 42.38
N ALA A 682 -22.67 -20.51 42.87
CA ALA A 682 -22.48 -21.55 43.88
C ALA A 682 -23.23 -21.24 45.19
N LYS A 683 -23.25 -19.98 45.63
CA LYS A 683 -24.05 -19.54 46.79
C LYS A 683 -25.55 -19.67 46.54
N ALA A 684 -26.03 -19.30 45.35
CA ALA A 684 -27.43 -19.43 44.98
C ALA A 684 -27.87 -20.90 44.90
N GLU A 685 -27.05 -21.75 44.28
CA GLU A 685 -27.27 -23.20 44.20
C GLU A 685 -27.24 -23.87 45.58
N ALA A 686 -26.30 -23.49 46.45
CA ALA A 686 -26.26 -23.98 47.82
C ALA A 686 -27.50 -23.56 48.63
N LEU A 687 -28.00 -22.34 48.44
CA LEU A 687 -29.24 -21.86 49.08
C LEU A 687 -30.47 -22.60 48.54
N ALA A 688 -30.54 -22.83 47.23
CA ALA A 688 -31.60 -23.59 46.59
C ALA A 688 -31.61 -25.06 47.03
N ALA A 689 -30.43 -25.70 47.07
CA ALA A 689 -30.27 -27.06 47.57
C ALA A 689 -30.65 -27.18 49.04
N LYS A 690 -30.30 -26.18 49.87
CA LYS A 690 -30.71 -26.13 51.29
C LYS A 690 -32.23 -26.01 51.45
N LYS A 691 -32.88 -25.18 50.62
CA LYS A 691 -34.35 -25.07 50.61
C LYS A 691 -35.01 -26.37 50.13
N ALA A 692 -34.51 -26.97 49.05
CA ALA A 692 -35.03 -28.24 48.53
C ALA A 692 -34.86 -29.39 49.55
N ALA A 693 -33.70 -29.48 50.21
CA ALA A 693 -33.46 -30.47 51.25
C ALA A 693 -34.35 -30.27 52.48
N GLN A 694 -34.64 -29.03 52.87
CA GLN A 694 -35.60 -28.74 53.94
C GLN A 694 -37.02 -29.21 53.58
N VAL A 695 -37.47 -28.92 52.36
CA VAL A 695 -38.79 -29.37 51.86
C VAL A 695 -38.89 -30.90 51.85
N GLU A 696 -37.85 -31.60 51.40
CA GLU A 696 -37.85 -33.07 51.35
C GLU A 696 -37.78 -33.71 52.75
N VAL A 697 -36.98 -33.15 53.68
CA VAL A 697 -36.95 -33.62 55.08
C VAL A 697 -38.30 -33.43 55.77
N GLU A 698 -38.99 -32.31 55.49
CA GLU A 698 -40.29 -32.01 56.06
C GLU A 698 -41.39 -32.91 55.48
N ARG A 699 -41.31 -33.21 54.18
CA ARG A 699 -42.15 -34.20 53.50
C ARG A 699 -41.96 -35.62 54.09
N GLN A 700 -40.72 -36.07 54.27
CA GLN A 700 -40.43 -37.39 54.84
C GLN A 700 -40.91 -37.52 56.30
N LYS A 701 -40.75 -36.46 57.11
CA LYS A 701 -41.30 -36.43 58.48
C LYS A 701 -42.83 -36.52 58.49
N ARG A 702 -43.50 -35.86 57.54
CA ARG A 702 -44.97 -35.93 57.40
C ARG A 702 -45.42 -37.33 57.01
N ILE A 703 -44.76 -37.98 56.05
CA ILE A 703 -45.07 -39.35 55.61
C ILE A 703 -44.84 -40.35 56.77
N ALA A 704 -43.69 -40.29 57.46
CA ALA A 704 -43.40 -41.18 58.58
C ALA A 704 -44.36 -41.01 59.77
N LYS A 705 -44.94 -39.82 59.97
CA LYS A 705 -45.99 -39.60 60.98
C LYS A 705 -47.31 -40.25 60.57
N LEU A 706 -47.67 -40.16 59.29
CA LEU A 706 -48.90 -40.73 58.75
C LEU A 706 -48.84 -42.26 58.69
N GLU A 707 -47.70 -42.87 58.37
CA GLU A 707 -47.54 -44.34 58.39
C GLU A 707 -47.80 -44.99 59.75
N LYS A 708 -47.59 -44.27 60.86
CA LYS A 708 -47.93 -44.76 62.21
C LYS A 708 -49.43 -45.01 62.39
N GLY A 709 -50.26 -44.38 61.57
CA GLY A 709 -51.70 -44.59 61.51
C GLY A 709 -52.14 -45.74 60.60
N ARG A 710 -51.23 -46.54 60.01
CA ARG A 710 -51.60 -47.59 59.05
C ARG A 710 -52.49 -48.69 59.63
N VAL A 711 -52.35 -48.98 60.92
CA VAL A 711 -53.09 -50.05 61.60
C VAL A 711 -54.40 -49.48 62.19
N PRO A 712 -55.57 -50.07 61.88
CA PRO A 712 -56.84 -49.70 62.50
C PRO A 712 -56.79 -49.83 64.03
N SER A 713 -57.46 -48.91 64.73
CA SER A 713 -57.51 -48.93 66.20
C SER A 713 -58.11 -50.23 66.76
N GLU A 714 -59.00 -50.87 66.02
CA GLU A 714 -59.71 -52.11 66.36
C GLU A 714 -58.81 -53.37 66.27
N GLU A 715 -57.69 -53.25 65.57
CA GLU A 715 -56.73 -54.34 65.30
C GLU A 715 -55.38 -54.13 66.00
N MET A 716 -55.12 -52.92 66.52
CA MET A 716 -53.86 -52.54 67.15
C MET A 716 -53.43 -53.49 68.28
N PHE A 717 -54.38 -54.02 69.05
CA PHE A 717 -54.11 -54.91 70.19
C PHE A 717 -54.37 -56.38 69.89
N LYS A 718 -54.43 -56.76 68.60
CA LYS A 718 -54.57 -58.15 68.15
C LYS A 718 -53.30 -58.62 67.44
N PRO A 719 -52.96 -59.91 67.49
CA PRO A 719 -51.87 -60.46 66.67
C PRO A 719 -52.14 -60.19 65.18
N PRO A 720 -51.12 -59.83 64.36
CA PRO A 720 -49.69 -59.81 64.66
C PRO A 720 -49.17 -58.48 65.27
N ASN A 721 -50.03 -57.49 65.53
CA ASN A 721 -49.61 -56.14 65.98
C ASN A 721 -49.15 -56.09 67.44
N VAL A 722 -49.52 -57.11 68.22
CA VAL A 722 -49.00 -57.41 69.56
C VAL A 722 -48.62 -58.88 69.62
N ALA A 723 -47.69 -59.23 70.51
CA ALA A 723 -47.25 -60.61 70.67
C ALA A 723 -48.44 -61.53 70.98
N GLU A 724 -48.44 -62.73 70.40
CA GLU A 724 -49.49 -63.71 70.62
C GLU A 724 -49.58 -64.08 72.11
N GLY A 725 -50.80 -64.08 72.66
CA GLY A 725 -51.02 -64.27 74.10
C GLY A 725 -50.88 -63.01 74.97
N THR A 726 -50.69 -61.81 74.41
CA THR A 726 -50.62 -60.55 75.21
C THR A 726 -51.96 -60.20 75.86
N TYR A 727 -53.08 -60.46 75.17
CA TYR A 727 -54.44 -60.23 75.64
C TYR A 727 -55.33 -61.42 75.26
N SER A 728 -56.28 -61.76 76.13
CA SER A 728 -57.15 -62.94 75.94
C SER A 728 -58.58 -62.59 75.51
N ALA A 729 -59.03 -61.36 75.77
CA ALA A 729 -60.38 -60.89 75.40
C ALA A 729 -60.40 -59.39 75.08
N TRP A 730 -61.26 -58.99 74.15
CA TRP A 730 -61.46 -57.61 73.70
C TRP A 730 -62.95 -57.24 73.70
N ASN A 731 -63.26 -55.96 73.84
CA ASN A 731 -64.61 -55.44 73.65
C ASN A 731 -64.93 -55.23 72.15
N GLU A 732 -66.16 -54.80 71.84
CA GLU A 732 -66.63 -54.54 70.46
C GLU A 732 -65.79 -53.51 69.69
N GLN A 733 -65.02 -52.67 70.39
CA GLN A 733 -64.15 -51.64 69.81
C GLN A 733 -62.70 -52.13 69.64
N GLY A 734 -62.43 -53.41 69.92
CA GLY A 734 -61.09 -54.00 69.84
C GLY A 734 -60.15 -53.60 70.97
N ILE A 735 -60.70 -53.07 72.08
CA ILE A 735 -59.93 -52.70 73.28
C ILE A 735 -59.82 -53.93 74.18
N PRO A 736 -58.61 -54.36 74.58
CA PRO A 736 -58.41 -55.43 75.54
C PRO A 736 -59.17 -55.20 76.85
N ILE A 737 -59.83 -56.23 77.35
CA ILE A 737 -60.53 -56.23 78.64
C ILE A 737 -59.90 -57.21 79.64
N ALA A 738 -59.13 -58.18 79.15
CA ALA A 738 -58.37 -59.14 79.97
C ALA A 738 -56.93 -59.31 79.45
N ASP A 739 -56.00 -59.56 80.36
CA ASP A 739 -54.59 -59.87 80.05
C ASP A 739 -54.42 -61.29 79.47
N GLY A 740 -53.19 -61.65 79.11
CA GLY A 740 -52.84 -62.95 78.52
C GLY A 740 -53.22 -64.18 79.34
N GLU A 741 -53.45 -64.02 80.65
CA GLU A 741 -53.81 -65.09 81.58
C GLU A 741 -55.33 -65.16 81.85
N GLY A 742 -56.12 -64.29 81.21
CA GLY A 742 -57.58 -64.26 81.37
C GLY A 742 -58.08 -63.38 82.51
N LYS A 743 -57.20 -62.56 83.13
CA LYS A 743 -57.56 -61.70 84.26
C LYS A 743 -57.92 -60.29 83.79
N GLU A 744 -58.95 -59.71 84.41
CA GLU A 744 -59.42 -58.36 84.07
C GLU A 744 -58.32 -57.32 84.30
N LEU A 745 -58.12 -56.41 83.33
CA LEU A 745 -57.04 -55.43 83.38
C LEU A 745 -57.17 -54.48 84.57
N SER A 746 -56.06 -54.16 85.23
CA SER A 746 -56.07 -53.17 86.31
C SER A 746 -56.48 -51.77 85.79
N LYS A 747 -57.04 -50.92 86.65
CA LYS A 747 -57.49 -49.56 86.28
C LYS A 747 -56.41 -48.72 85.56
N ASN A 748 -55.13 -48.87 85.93
CA ASN A 748 -54.02 -48.17 85.27
C ASN A 748 -53.68 -48.75 83.89
N GLN A 749 -53.79 -50.07 83.73
CA GLN A 749 -53.58 -50.74 82.44
C GLN A 749 -54.71 -50.39 81.47
N ALA A 750 -55.97 -50.48 81.92
CA ALA A 750 -57.14 -50.11 81.11
C ALA A 750 -57.06 -48.64 80.63
N LYS A 751 -56.65 -47.70 81.49
CA LYS A 751 -56.47 -46.29 81.12
C LYS A 751 -55.34 -46.08 80.11
N THR A 752 -54.25 -46.83 80.24
CA THR A 752 -53.11 -46.77 79.31
C THR A 752 -53.50 -47.30 77.93
N VAL A 753 -54.17 -48.45 77.90
CA VAL A 753 -54.67 -49.09 76.68
C VAL A 753 -55.69 -48.19 75.98
N LEU A 754 -56.65 -47.61 76.72
CA LEU A 754 -57.64 -46.68 76.18
C LEU A 754 -56.98 -45.42 75.59
N LYS A 755 -55.96 -44.87 76.24
CA LYS A 755 -55.21 -43.70 75.73
C LYS A 755 -54.45 -44.03 74.44
N SER A 756 -53.79 -45.19 74.40
CA SER A 756 -53.09 -45.67 73.20
C SER A 756 -54.07 -45.94 72.05
N TRP A 757 -55.21 -46.56 72.33
CA TRP A 757 -56.30 -46.78 71.36
C TRP A 757 -56.83 -45.47 70.80
N THR A 758 -57.08 -44.47 71.66
CA THR A 758 -57.63 -43.16 71.25
C THR A 758 -56.63 -42.39 70.37
N ASN A 759 -55.34 -42.45 70.71
CA ASN A 759 -54.29 -41.87 69.88
C ASN A 759 -54.17 -42.59 68.54
N GLN A 760 -54.26 -43.92 68.52
CA GLN A 760 -54.20 -44.70 67.29
C GLN A 760 -55.39 -44.43 66.39
N LYS A 761 -56.60 -44.31 66.95
CA LYS A 761 -57.81 -43.95 66.20
C LYS A 761 -57.63 -42.62 65.47
N LYS A 762 -57.11 -41.60 66.16
CA LYS A 762 -56.83 -40.29 65.54
C LYS A 762 -55.77 -40.37 64.44
N LEU A 763 -54.68 -41.12 64.68
CA LEU A 763 -53.64 -41.32 63.66
C LEU A 763 -54.16 -42.09 62.44
N HIS A 764 -55.04 -43.08 62.65
CA HIS A 764 -55.66 -43.86 61.60
C HIS A 764 -56.65 -43.06 60.76
N GLU A 765 -57.45 -42.20 61.40
CA GLU A 765 -58.32 -41.24 60.72
C GLU A 765 -57.52 -40.24 59.86
N GLU A 766 -56.40 -39.72 60.37
CA GLU A 766 -55.47 -38.85 59.62
C GLU A 766 -54.83 -39.60 58.43
N PHE A 767 -54.48 -40.89 58.60
CA PHE A 767 -53.94 -41.74 57.54
C PHE A 767 -54.97 -42.03 56.42
N LEU A 768 -56.21 -42.35 56.78
CA LEU A 768 -57.29 -42.60 55.81
C LEU A 768 -57.72 -41.33 55.07
N ALA A 769 -57.64 -40.16 55.71
CA ALA A 769 -57.84 -38.88 55.03
C ALA A 769 -56.73 -38.63 53.99
N TRP A 770 -55.47 -38.87 54.35
CA TRP A 770 -54.33 -38.77 53.44
C TRP A 770 -54.42 -39.75 52.25
N GLN A 771 -54.82 -41.00 52.49
CA GLN A 771 -55.03 -41.98 51.41
C GLN A 771 -56.12 -41.56 50.43
N ARG A 772 -57.18 -40.90 50.92
CA ARG A 772 -58.25 -40.36 50.06
C ARG A 772 -57.80 -39.17 49.22
N GLU A 773 -56.97 -38.28 49.77
CA GLU A 773 -56.38 -37.16 49.03
C GLU A 773 -55.38 -37.63 47.96
N GLN A 774 -54.58 -38.67 48.23
CA GLN A 774 -53.65 -39.26 47.26
C GLN A 774 -54.34 -40.08 46.16
N GLY A 775 -55.58 -40.54 46.39
CA GLY A 775 -56.39 -41.26 45.39
C GLY A 775 -57.25 -40.37 44.49
N GLN A 776 -57.23 -39.04 44.69
CA GLN A 776 -57.94 -38.05 43.86
C GLN A 776 -57.01 -37.15 43.02
N GLN A 777 -55.68 -37.31 43.15
CA GLN A 777 -54.69 -36.79 42.20
C GLN A 777 -54.34 -37.88 41.19
#